data_AF-A0A941CHV0-F1
#
_entry.id   AF-A0A941CHV0-F1
#
_cell.length_a   1.000
_cell.length_b   1.000
_cell.length_c   1.000
_cell.angle_alpha   90.00
_cell.angle_beta   90.00
_cell.angle_gamma   90.00
#
_symmetry.space_group_name_H-M   'P 1'
#
loop_
_entity.id
_entity.type
_entity.pdbx_description
1 polymer ?
#
loop_
_entity_poly.entity_id
_entity_poly.type
_entity_poly.pdbx_seq_one_letter_code
_entity_poly.pdbx_strand_id
1 'polypeptide(L)'
;QVVVTEQAKPNAGSDGTLTICKDEKVTEAQLFAQLGTYDSGGTWSPIPDGAGTYTYTVPATAPCTEDATAQVIVTEQAKPNAGSDGTLTICEGEIVTEAQLFAQLGTYDSGGTWSFPTEVAGTYTYTVTATAPCTVDDTATVVVTVQAAPEAGSNGALTICKDEKVTEAQLFAQLGGDPDTNGTWSPVPDGPGTYTYTVPATAPCTVDDTSTVTVMEQPKTNAGTDGTLTICEGTKVTETQLFAQLGGTPDTDGTWSPALDGAGTYTYTVTATAPCTGNDTAQVVVTVQTAPNAGSDGTLTICQGETVTEAQLFAQLGAHDSGGTWSPALDGAGTYTYTVTATAPCTEDATAQVVVTEQAKPNAGSDGSLTICEGETVTEIQLFAQLGAHDSGGTWSPALAGAGTYTYTVTATAPCTGNDTAQIVVTEQKKPNAGSDGTLTICEGTKVTEAQLFSQLGTYDSGGTWSPALDGAGTYTYTVTATAPCTGNDTAQVVVTEQAAPNAGTDGSLTICEGETVTEAQLFAQLGAHDSGGTWSPVMAGAGTYTYTVPATAPCTENAAAQVVVTEQAKPNAGSDGALTICEGTKVTETQLFAQLGTHDAGGTWSPTLAGAGTYTYTVTATAPCTGNDTAQVVVTEQAAPNAGTNGSLTICEGETVTEAQLFAQLGAHDSGGTWSPALDGAGTYTYTVTATAPCTENATAQVVVTEQAAPNAGTDGSLTICEGETVTATQLFAQLGGTPDTGGTWSPALAGAGTYTYTVTATAPCTGNDTAQVVVTEQAAPNAGTNGSLTICEGETVTATQLFAQLGGTPDTGGTWSPVMAGAGTYTYTVKGNACEDATAIVTVTEDIQPNAGTDATLSICPDETVTQAQLLALLGTDTPLGTWSPNPEGAGAGAYTYTVTGNVCGANSTATVTVTISNLDSDGDTILDCKEMMDGTDPFDDCDSIGGTPLPTSDCDNDDLTEEEEALLGTDPMNPDTDGDGVTDGQEVTDNTDPMDPCDFILENQTIIPTAEWGETDCDMDNLTNAQEINRGTDPKNPDTDGDTINDGQEVSDNTDPLDPCDSIGGTPPNGVTCEIYVESDLVKPGDSMDGSFKIINIERYPNNKVEIYNRWGVKVWETQGYKNGINAFNGYSNGRTVIMKNKELPTEVYFYDIRYEVDGKQKLLTGYLHVIR
;
A
#
# COMPACT_ATOMS: atom_id res chain seq x y z
N GLN A 1 48.04 -148.51 64.92
CA GLN A 1 47.46 -147.23 65.39
C GLN A 1 46.47 -146.78 64.34
N VAL A 2 45.37 -146.13 64.73
CA VAL A 2 44.51 -145.39 63.81
C VAL A 2 44.81 -143.91 64.04
N VAL A 3 45.13 -143.18 62.98
CA VAL A 3 45.20 -141.71 63.03
C VAL A 3 43.83 -141.20 62.65
N VAL A 4 43.21 -140.41 63.53
CA VAL A 4 42.02 -139.62 63.20
C VAL A 4 42.52 -138.22 62.88
N THR A 5 42.36 -137.80 61.63
CA THR A 5 42.53 -136.39 61.23
C THR A 5 41.19 -135.69 61.38
N GLU A 6 41.17 -134.60 62.14
CA GLU A 6 40.03 -133.72 62.26
C GLU A 6 39.81 -132.97 60.93
N GLN A 7 38.57 -132.94 60.45
CA GLN A 7 38.20 -132.20 59.24
C GLN A 7 37.81 -130.77 59.64
N ALA A 8 38.31 -129.77 58.92
CA ALA A 8 37.92 -128.38 59.13
C ALA A 8 36.41 -128.20 58.86
N LYS A 9 35.77 -127.33 59.64
CA LYS A 9 34.41 -126.86 59.34
C LYS A 9 34.43 -126.02 58.05
N PRO A 10 33.35 -126.00 57.26
CA PRO A 10 33.22 -125.05 56.17
C PRO A 10 33.28 -123.60 56.69
N ASN A 11 33.80 -122.70 55.86
CA ASN A 11 33.98 -121.29 56.18
C ASN A 11 33.47 -120.42 55.02
N ALA A 12 32.40 -119.66 55.24
CA ALA A 12 31.84 -118.73 54.26
C ALA A 12 32.45 -117.32 54.32
N GLY A 13 33.41 -117.07 55.20
CA GLY A 13 33.95 -115.74 55.47
C GLY A 13 33.20 -115.01 56.58
N SER A 14 33.33 -113.68 56.62
CA SER A 14 32.65 -112.79 57.55
C SER A 14 31.60 -111.92 56.85
N ASP A 15 30.58 -111.48 57.59
CA ASP A 15 29.62 -110.49 57.11
C ASP A 15 30.32 -109.17 56.72
N GLY A 16 29.78 -108.47 55.73
CA GLY A 16 30.38 -107.24 55.18
C GLY A 16 29.37 -106.28 54.56
N THR A 17 29.87 -105.13 54.11
CA THR A 17 29.06 -104.04 53.55
C THR A 17 29.72 -103.45 52.32
N LEU A 18 28.95 -103.20 51.26
CA LEU A 18 29.41 -102.55 50.03
C LEU A 18 28.49 -101.37 49.72
N THR A 19 29.07 -100.23 49.36
CA THR A 19 28.31 -99.12 48.76
C THR A 19 28.65 -99.02 47.29
N ILE A 20 27.62 -98.86 46.46
CA ILE A 20 27.71 -98.62 45.01
C ILE A 20 27.05 -97.28 44.66
N CYS A 21 27.31 -96.72 43.49
CA CYS A 21 26.53 -95.60 42.98
C CYS A 21 25.13 -96.08 42.54
N LYS A 22 24.12 -95.21 42.63
CA LYS A 22 22.72 -95.58 42.35
C LYS A 22 22.56 -96.22 40.97
N ASP A 23 21.72 -97.24 40.88
CA ASP A 23 21.45 -98.02 39.65
C ASP A 23 22.67 -98.78 39.06
N GLU A 24 23.82 -98.85 39.75
CA GLU A 24 24.94 -99.71 39.33
C GLU A 24 24.66 -101.20 39.55
N LYS A 25 25.28 -102.06 38.74
CA LYS A 25 25.20 -103.52 38.90
C LYS A 25 26.33 -104.04 39.78
N VAL A 26 25.95 -104.82 40.80
CA VAL A 26 26.86 -105.54 41.68
C VAL A 26 27.41 -106.78 40.98
N THR A 27 28.73 -106.96 40.98
CA THR A 27 29.37 -108.20 40.54
C THR A 27 29.68 -109.12 41.72
N GLU A 28 29.68 -110.44 41.49
CA GLU A 28 30.12 -111.42 42.51
C GLU A 28 31.52 -111.09 43.05
N ALA A 29 32.43 -110.57 42.22
CA ALA A 29 33.78 -110.18 42.62
C ALA A 29 33.80 -109.06 43.68
N GLN A 30 32.92 -108.07 43.57
CA GLN A 30 32.79 -107.00 44.57
C GLN A 30 32.21 -107.51 45.90
N LEU A 31 31.33 -108.52 45.87
CA LEU A 31 30.80 -109.17 47.07
C LEU A 31 31.83 -110.09 47.73
N PHE A 32 32.52 -110.93 46.96
CA PHE A 32 33.59 -111.80 47.46
C PHE A 32 34.72 -111.03 48.14
N ALA A 33 35.01 -109.80 47.68
CA ALA A 33 35.98 -108.92 48.32
C ALA A 33 35.62 -108.52 49.76
N GLN A 34 34.33 -108.57 50.16
CA GLN A 34 33.88 -108.24 51.52
C GLN A 34 33.96 -109.43 52.50
N LEU A 35 34.02 -110.67 52.00
CA LEU A 35 33.96 -111.88 52.83
C LEU A 35 35.29 -112.24 53.52
N GLY A 36 36.41 -111.60 53.14
CA GLY A 36 37.73 -111.91 53.67
C GLY A 36 38.24 -113.28 53.23
N THR A 37 38.47 -114.19 54.18
CA THR A 37 38.91 -115.57 53.90
C THR A 37 37.72 -116.53 53.91
N TYR A 38 37.41 -117.14 52.77
CA TYR A 38 36.29 -118.07 52.57
C TYR A 38 36.73 -119.32 51.77
N ASP A 39 35.98 -120.41 51.88
CA ASP A 39 36.16 -121.64 51.11
C ASP A 39 35.47 -121.53 49.74
N SER A 40 36.09 -122.07 48.69
CA SER A 40 35.53 -122.06 47.34
C SER A 40 34.53 -123.21 47.12
N GLY A 41 33.40 -122.91 46.49
CA GLY A 41 32.35 -123.87 46.12
C GLY A 41 30.97 -123.61 46.72
N GLY A 42 30.81 -122.59 47.55
CA GLY A 42 29.50 -122.06 47.94
C GLY A 42 28.85 -121.20 46.86
N THR A 43 27.60 -120.78 47.10
CA THR A 43 26.77 -119.99 46.17
C THR A 43 26.15 -118.76 46.83
N TRP A 44 25.96 -117.69 46.05
CA TRP A 44 25.20 -116.49 46.45
C TRP A 44 23.68 -116.69 46.32
N SER A 45 22.92 -116.08 47.23
CA SER A 45 21.47 -115.93 47.12
C SER A 45 21.00 -114.58 47.70
N PRO A 46 20.18 -113.79 46.98
CA PRO A 46 19.82 -113.94 45.56
C PRO A 46 21.03 -113.77 44.62
N ILE A 47 20.81 -113.84 43.30
CA ILE A 47 21.84 -113.51 42.31
C ILE A 47 22.13 -112.00 42.41
N PRO A 48 23.39 -111.53 42.37
CA PRO A 48 23.73 -110.11 42.48
C PRO A 48 23.12 -109.24 41.37
N ASP A 49 22.27 -108.28 41.74
CA ASP A 49 21.73 -107.26 40.84
C ASP A 49 21.20 -106.01 41.59
N GLY A 50 22.10 -105.07 41.94
CA GLY A 50 21.79 -103.79 42.60
C GLY A 50 21.84 -103.83 44.14
N ALA A 51 21.30 -102.81 44.83
CA ALA A 51 21.18 -102.82 46.30
C ALA A 51 20.36 -104.01 46.83
N GLY A 52 20.79 -104.57 47.97
CA GLY A 52 20.17 -105.76 48.56
C GLY A 52 21.07 -106.44 49.59
N THR A 53 20.54 -107.47 50.27
CA THR A 53 21.35 -108.33 51.15
C THR A 53 21.58 -109.67 50.47
N TYR A 54 22.85 -109.98 50.20
CA TYR A 54 23.28 -111.19 49.52
C TYR A 54 23.93 -112.14 50.52
N THR A 55 23.49 -113.39 50.56
CA THR A 55 24.05 -114.42 51.45
C THR A 55 24.91 -115.39 50.65
N TYR A 56 26.17 -115.57 51.03
CA TYR A 56 27.04 -116.63 50.53
C TYR A 56 26.91 -117.85 51.42
N THR A 57 26.60 -119.02 50.86
CA THR A 57 26.42 -120.28 51.60
C THR A 57 27.40 -121.33 51.12
N VAL A 58 28.26 -121.84 52.01
CA VAL A 58 29.20 -122.95 51.75
C VAL A 58 28.63 -124.23 52.38
N PRO A 59 28.22 -125.24 51.58
CA PRO A 59 27.54 -126.42 52.10
C PRO A 59 28.48 -127.38 52.85
N ALA A 60 27.96 -127.96 53.93
CA ALA A 60 28.68 -128.93 54.74
C ALA A 60 28.89 -130.27 54.03
N THR A 61 30.10 -130.81 54.12
CA THR A 61 30.41 -132.19 53.71
C THR A 61 30.51 -133.08 54.95
N ALA A 62 29.86 -134.25 54.90
CA ALA A 62 29.85 -135.20 56.01
C ALA A 62 31.28 -135.58 56.45
N PRO A 63 31.61 -135.55 57.76
CA PRO A 63 30.69 -135.62 58.89
C PRO A 63 30.13 -134.28 59.43
N CYS A 64 30.45 -133.13 58.82
CA CYS A 64 29.82 -131.86 59.19
C CYS A 64 28.34 -131.83 58.76
N THR A 65 27.50 -131.12 59.53
CA THR A 65 26.03 -131.09 59.33
C THR A 65 25.43 -129.69 59.33
N GLU A 66 26.25 -128.63 59.42
CA GLU A 66 25.83 -127.23 59.42
C GLU A 66 26.64 -126.49 58.36
N ASP A 67 25.93 -125.91 57.39
CA ASP A 67 26.51 -125.07 56.34
C ASP A 67 27.05 -123.77 56.96
N ALA A 68 28.10 -123.19 56.35
CA ALA A 68 28.55 -121.86 56.74
C ALA A 68 27.86 -120.80 55.88
N THR A 69 27.46 -119.68 56.50
CA THR A 69 26.85 -118.53 55.80
C THR A 69 27.48 -117.22 56.22
N ALA A 70 27.64 -116.30 55.27
CA ALA A 70 28.03 -114.91 55.50
C ALA A 70 27.19 -113.98 54.61
N GLN A 71 26.90 -112.77 55.08
CA GLN A 71 26.04 -111.80 54.38
C GLN A 71 26.80 -110.54 53.97
N VAL A 72 26.55 -110.08 52.75
CA VAL A 72 27.00 -108.76 52.27
C VAL A 72 25.78 -107.90 52.02
N ILE A 73 25.68 -106.80 52.77
CA ILE A 73 24.65 -105.77 52.56
C ILE A 73 25.20 -104.76 51.55
N VAL A 74 24.50 -104.61 50.42
CA VAL A 74 24.79 -103.58 49.42
C VAL A 74 23.81 -102.43 49.58
N THR A 75 24.35 -101.22 49.72
CA THR A 75 23.61 -99.96 49.74
C THR A 75 23.97 -99.09 48.54
N GLU A 76 23.01 -98.30 48.04
CA GLU A 76 23.23 -97.33 46.96
C GLU A 76 23.43 -95.92 47.51
N GLN A 77 24.42 -95.20 46.98
CA GLN A 77 24.59 -93.77 47.15
C GLN A 77 23.92 -93.04 45.97
N ALA A 78 23.22 -91.94 46.23
CA ALA A 78 22.70 -91.09 45.16
C ALA A 78 23.82 -90.58 44.24
N LYS A 79 23.50 -90.45 42.94
CA LYS A 79 24.31 -89.70 41.98
C LYS A 79 24.25 -88.21 42.33
N PRO A 80 25.32 -87.43 42.07
CA PRO A 80 25.23 -85.97 42.14
C PRO A 80 24.16 -85.46 41.17
N ASN A 81 23.53 -84.34 41.53
CA ASN A 81 22.50 -83.69 40.75
C ASN A 81 22.72 -82.16 40.75
N ALA A 82 23.15 -81.60 39.62
CA ALA A 82 23.38 -80.17 39.43
C ALA A 82 22.12 -79.39 39.06
N GLY A 83 21.01 -80.06 38.73
CA GLY A 83 19.75 -79.43 38.34
C GLY A 83 19.45 -79.57 36.85
N SER A 84 18.94 -78.52 36.23
CA SER A 84 18.63 -78.48 34.78
C SER A 84 19.14 -77.20 34.15
N ASP A 85 19.44 -77.24 32.85
CA ASP A 85 19.83 -76.05 32.10
C ASP A 85 18.70 -75.00 32.07
N GLY A 86 19.07 -73.73 32.10
CA GLY A 86 18.13 -72.61 32.14
C GLY A 86 18.65 -71.33 31.50
N THR A 87 17.82 -70.29 31.52
CA THR A 87 18.06 -69.00 30.87
C THR A 87 17.64 -67.86 31.77
N LEU A 88 18.44 -66.80 31.84
CA LEU A 88 18.15 -65.60 32.63
C LEU A 88 18.38 -64.36 31.76
N THR A 89 17.36 -63.52 31.61
CA THR A 89 17.50 -62.19 31.00
C THR A 89 17.51 -61.12 32.09
N ILE A 90 18.45 -60.19 31.99
CA ILE A 90 18.58 -59.01 32.87
C ILE A 90 18.63 -57.74 32.04
N CYS A 91 18.31 -56.59 32.65
CA CYS A 91 18.49 -55.29 32.03
C CYS A 91 19.98 -54.88 32.05
N GLU A 92 20.40 -54.01 31.15
CA GLU A 92 21.76 -53.47 31.12
C GLU A 92 22.09 -52.70 32.40
N GLY A 93 23.32 -52.85 32.89
CA GLY A 93 23.75 -52.33 34.19
C GLY A 93 23.33 -53.16 35.42
N GLU A 94 22.43 -54.15 35.30
CA GLU A 94 22.12 -55.05 36.41
C GLU A 94 23.24 -56.06 36.71
N ILE A 95 23.34 -56.48 37.98
CA ILE A 95 24.30 -57.50 38.42
C ILE A 95 23.63 -58.87 38.58
N VAL A 96 24.26 -59.91 38.03
CA VAL A 96 23.83 -61.30 38.18
C VAL A 96 24.14 -61.79 39.60
N THR A 97 23.11 -62.22 40.34
CA THR A 97 23.27 -62.83 41.67
C THR A 97 23.14 -64.36 41.61
N GLU A 98 23.85 -65.07 42.49
CA GLU A 98 23.72 -66.53 42.62
C GLU A 98 22.27 -66.97 42.88
N ALA A 99 21.46 -66.13 43.56
CA ALA A 99 20.05 -66.43 43.82
C ALA A 99 19.20 -66.46 42.54
N GLN A 100 19.45 -65.57 41.57
CA GLN A 100 18.78 -65.59 40.25
C GLN A 100 19.23 -66.80 39.42
N LEU A 101 20.50 -67.19 39.50
CA LEU A 101 21.05 -68.36 38.81
C LEU A 101 20.50 -69.68 39.38
N PHE A 102 20.54 -69.86 40.71
CA PHE A 102 19.98 -71.05 41.39
C PHE A 102 18.47 -71.19 41.19
N ALA A 103 17.74 -70.10 40.95
CA ALA A 103 16.32 -70.16 40.62
C ALA A 103 16.04 -70.84 39.27
N GLN A 104 16.98 -70.82 38.32
CA GLN A 104 16.82 -71.49 37.02
C GLN A 104 17.10 -73.00 37.08
N LEU A 105 17.96 -73.46 38.01
CA LEU A 105 18.41 -74.85 38.08
C LEU A 105 17.35 -75.85 38.61
N GLY A 106 16.23 -75.36 39.15
CA GLY A 106 15.16 -76.21 39.68
C GLY A 106 15.56 -76.95 40.96
N THR A 107 15.69 -78.29 40.88
CA THR A 107 16.09 -79.14 42.01
C THR A 107 17.54 -79.58 41.87
N TYR A 108 18.44 -79.08 42.71
CA TYR A 108 19.88 -79.33 42.70
C TYR A 108 20.39 -79.75 44.09
N ASP A 109 21.56 -80.40 44.15
CA ASP A 109 22.27 -80.72 45.39
C ASP A 109 23.06 -79.50 45.88
N SER A 110 23.00 -79.24 47.19
CA SER A 110 23.74 -78.15 47.82
C SER A 110 25.21 -78.50 48.06
N GLY A 111 26.14 -77.70 47.53
CA GLY A 111 27.58 -77.85 47.78
C GLY A 111 28.45 -78.03 46.52
N GLY A 112 27.87 -77.88 45.33
CA GLY A 112 28.62 -77.68 44.10
C GLY A 112 29.22 -76.27 43.99
N THR A 113 29.89 -76.00 42.87
CA THR A 113 30.59 -74.73 42.60
C THR A 113 30.16 -74.11 41.28
N TRP A 114 30.01 -72.78 41.25
CA TRP A 114 29.82 -72.01 40.02
C TRP A 114 31.15 -71.73 39.31
N SER A 115 31.13 -71.84 37.97
CA SER A 115 32.09 -71.24 37.05
C SER A 115 31.42 -70.08 36.33
N PHE A 116 32.10 -68.93 36.29
CA PHE A 116 31.58 -67.67 35.77
C PHE A 116 32.21 -67.35 34.38
N PRO A 117 31.46 -66.74 33.46
CA PRO A 117 32.02 -66.19 32.21
C PRO A 117 32.89 -64.94 32.48
N THR A 118 33.63 -64.49 31.45
CA THR A 118 34.47 -63.28 31.51
C THR A 118 33.64 -61.99 31.56
N GLU A 119 32.52 -61.97 30.82
CA GLU A 119 31.58 -60.85 30.71
C GLU A 119 30.28 -61.18 31.45
N VAL A 120 29.48 -60.17 31.79
CA VAL A 120 28.20 -60.37 32.52
C VAL A 120 27.22 -61.23 31.71
N ALA A 121 27.15 -61.01 30.39
CA ALA A 121 26.45 -61.87 29.45
C ALA A 121 27.30 -63.11 29.12
N GLY A 122 26.71 -64.31 29.22
CA GLY A 122 27.43 -65.57 28.96
C GLY A 122 26.86 -66.76 29.71
N THR A 123 27.55 -67.90 29.61
CA THR A 123 27.12 -69.16 30.24
C THR A 123 27.77 -69.36 31.60
N TYR A 124 26.95 -69.40 32.64
CA TYR A 124 27.34 -69.71 34.02
C TYR A 124 27.12 -71.21 34.23
N THR A 125 28.10 -71.93 34.79
CA THR A 125 28.00 -73.40 34.95
C THR A 125 28.08 -73.79 36.42
N TYR A 126 27.08 -74.51 36.94
CA TYR A 126 27.11 -75.12 38.27
C TYR A 126 27.53 -76.57 38.16
N THR A 127 28.55 -76.98 38.93
CA THR A 127 29.10 -78.35 38.94
C THR A 127 28.97 -78.98 40.32
N VAL A 128 28.38 -80.17 40.39
CA VAL A 128 28.31 -80.98 41.62
C VAL A 128 29.24 -82.18 41.48
N THR A 129 30.37 -82.13 42.17
CA THR A 129 31.41 -83.16 42.06
C THR A 129 31.00 -84.48 42.70
N ALA A 130 31.28 -85.58 42.00
CA ALA A 130 30.95 -86.91 42.45
C ALA A 130 31.83 -87.35 43.64
N THR A 131 31.20 -87.94 44.65
CA THR A 131 31.91 -88.59 45.76
C THR A 131 31.89 -90.11 45.56
N ALA A 132 33.07 -90.74 45.67
CA ALA A 132 33.23 -92.17 45.48
C ALA A 132 32.29 -92.97 46.43
N PRO A 133 31.53 -93.97 45.93
CA PRO A 133 31.78 -94.73 44.70
C PRO A 133 31.32 -94.10 43.39
N CYS A 134 30.51 -93.02 43.38
CA CYS A 134 30.18 -92.32 42.14
C CYS A 134 31.43 -91.61 41.56
N THR A 135 31.60 -91.64 40.24
CA THR A 135 32.82 -91.14 39.55
C THR A 135 32.56 -90.17 38.39
N VAL A 136 31.33 -89.68 38.23
CA VAL A 136 30.93 -88.76 37.17
C VAL A 136 30.22 -87.58 37.82
N ASP A 137 30.89 -86.43 37.78
CA ASP A 137 30.35 -85.13 38.20
C ASP A 137 29.13 -84.77 37.35
N ASP A 138 28.17 -84.06 37.94
CA ASP A 138 27.02 -83.53 37.21
C ASP A 138 27.12 -82.02 37.02
N THR A 139 26.56 -81.51 35.92
CA THR A 139 26.71 -80.10 35.51
C THR A 139 25.43 -79.55 34.88
N ALA A 140 25.01 -78.36 35.31
CA ALA A 140 23.91 -77.62 34.71
C ALA A 140 24.34 -76.18 34.41
N THR A 141 23.78 -75.60 33.35
CA THR A 141 24.18 -74.28 32.82
C THR A 141 23.04 -73.26 32.86
N VAL A 142 23.38 -72.01 33.12
CA VAL A 142 22.46 -70.87 32.98
C VAL A 142 23.06 -69.91 31.97
N VAL A 143 22.36 -69.72 30.85
CA VAL A 143 22.74 -68.71 29.85
C VAL A 143 22.14 -67.37 30.28
N VAL A 144 23.00 -66.39 30.57
CA VAL A 144 22.59 -65.02 30.86
C VAL A 144 22.67 -64.18 29.59
N THR A 145 21.56 -63.52 29.25
CA THR A 145 21.49 -62.51 28.20
C THR A 145 21.20 -61.15 28.81
N VAL A 146 21.90 -60.11 28.36
CA VAL A 146 21.60 -58.72 28.70
C VAL A 146 20.64 -58.15 27.64
N GLN A 147 19.62 -57.43 28.08
CA GLN A 147 18.76 -56.59 27.25
C GLN A 147 19.17 -55.13 27.46
N ALA A 148 19.31 -54.36 26.38
CA ALA A 148 19.56 -52.92 26.48
C ALA A 148 18.46 -52.21 27.29
N ALA A 149 18.85 -51.12 27.96
CA ALA A 149 17.90 -50.16 28.52
C ALA A 149 17.20 -49.37 27.40
N PRO A 150 15.98 -48.82 27.63
CA PRO A 150 15.40 -47.84 26.71
C PRO A 150 16.27 -46.57 26.65
N GLU A 151 16.43 -46.00 25.46
CA GLU A 151 17.22 -44.78 25.22
C GLU A 151 16.36 -43.73 24.51
N ALA A 152 16.05 -42.62 25.17
CA ALA A 152 15.25 -41.52 24.62
C ALA A 152 16.08 -40.44 23.90
N GLY A 153 17.41 -40.60 23.84
CA GLY A 153 18.34 -39.62 23.31
C GLY A 153 18.62 -38.49 24.30
N SER A 154 19.31 -37.45 23.86
CA SER A 154 19.57 -36.24 24.66
C SER A 154 18.60 -35.10 24.34
N ASN A 155 18.39 -34.20 25.31
CA ASN A 155 17.54 -33.02 25.14
C ASN A 155 17.93 -32.16 23.92
N GLY A 156 16.94 -31.74 23.14
CA GLY A 156 17.09 -30.91 21.95
C GLY A 156 16.46 -29.53 22.09
N ALA A 157 16.71 -28.69 21.09
CA ALA A 157 16.03 -27.41 20.91
C ALA A 157 15.66 -27.25 19.43
N LEU A 158 14.48 -26.67 19.17
CA LEU A 158 14.03 -26.34 17.82
C LEU A 158 13.60 -24.88 17.81
N THR A 159 14.04 -24.12 16.81
CA THR A 159 13.46 -22.80 16.53
C THR A 159 12.54 -22.93 15.32
N ILE A 160 11.36 -22.32 15.40
CA ILE A 160 10.38 -22.25 14.31
C ILE A 160 9.97 -20.80 14.06
N CYS A 161 9.39 -20.54 12.91
CA CYS A 161 8.84 -19.22 12.60
C CYS A 161 7.45 -19.05 13.19
N LYS A 162 7.04 -17.79 13.33
CA LYS A 162 5.72 -17.45 13.87
C LYS A 162 4.59 -18.17 13.15
N ASP A 163 3.63 -18.69 13.90
CA ASP A 163 2.47 -19.44 13.39
C ASP A 163 2.81 -20.78 12.66
N GLU A 164 4.06 -21.23 12.66
CA GLU A 164 4.47 -22.50 12.04
C GLU A 164 4.05 -23.72 12.88
N LYS A 165 3.78 -24.86 12.22
CA LYS A 165 3.41 -26.11 12.89
C LYS A 165 4.57 -27.09 12.96
N VAL A 166 4.85 -27.53 14.17
CA VAL A 166 5.83 -28.56 14.50
C VAL A 166 5.29 -29.96 14.17
N THR A 167 6.12 -30.81 13.59
CA THR A 167 5.83 -32.24 13.39
C THR A 167 6.66 -33.12 14.34
N GLU A 168 6.16 -34.32 14.62
CA GLU A 168 6.90 -35.33 15.42
C GLU A 168 8.27 -35.68 14.81
N ALA A 169 8.40 -35.62 13.48
CA ALA A 169 9.66 -35.83 12.77
C ALA A 169 10.68 -34.70 12.99
N GLN A 170 10.24 -33.43 12.99
CA GLN A 170 11.13 -32.30 13.30
C GLN A 170 11.63 -32.36 14.75
N LEU A 171 10.77 -32.76 15.70
CA LEU A 171 11.16 -32.95 17.10
C LEU A 171 12.12 -34.13 17.28
N PHE A 172 11.83 -35.28 16.67
CA PHE A 172 12.69 -36.47 16.77
C PHE A 172 14.08 -36.21 16.18
N ALA A 173 14.17 -35.40 15.12
CA ALA A 173 15.45 -34.95 14.56
C ALA A 173 16.27 -34.00 15.45
N GLN A 174 15.72 -33.48 16.57
CA GLN A 174 16.48 -32.69 17.55
C GLN A 174 16.96 -33.51 18.75
N LEU A 175 16.54 -34.78 18.88
CA LEU A 175 17.07 -35.68 19.91
C LEU A 175 18.46 -36.15 19.49
N GLY A 176 19.47 -35.86 20.30
CA GLY A 176 20.84 -36.31 20.06
C GLY A 176 21.08 -37.75 20.53
N GLY A 177 22.08 -38.43 19.97
CA GLY A 177 22.35 -39.86 20.24
C GLY A 177 21.62 -40.78 19.25
N ASP A 178 21.38 -42.02 19.65
CA ASP A 178 20.65 -43.04 18.88
C ASP A 178 19.30 -43.38 19.56
N PRO A 179 18.30 -42.47 19.60
CA PRO A 179 17.04 -42.68 20.32
C PRO A 179 16.17 -43.81 19.75
N ASP A 180 15.58 -44.60 20.65
CA ASP A 180 14.64 -45.68 20.33
C ASP A 180 13.37 -45.15 19.65
N THR A 181 13.18 -45.52 18.38
CA THR A 181 12.04 -45.10 17.53
C THR A 181 10.64 -45.53 18.00
N ASN A 182 10.51 -46.25 19.13
CA ASN A 182 9.25 -46.75 19.67
C ASN A 182 8.63 -45.87 20.78
N GLY A 183 9.30 -44.78 21.17
CA GLY A 183 8.79 -43.82 22.14
C GLY A 183 7.66 -42.93 21.61
N THR A 184 7.07 -42.14 22.50
CA THR A 184 5.90 -41.29 22.21
C THR A 184 6.09 -39.84 22.69
N TRP A 185 5.48 -38.88 21.98
CA TRP A 185 5.52 -37.46 22.32
C TRP A 185 4.38 -37.03 23.26
N SER A 186 4.69 -36.14 24.21
CA SER A 186 3.70 -35.49 25.07
C SER A 186 4.10 -34.02 25.37
N PRO A 187 3.20 -33.02 25.17
CA PRO A 187 1.90 -33.12 24.51
C PRO A 187 2.02 -33.44 23.01
N VAL A 188 0.89 -33.52 22.30
CA VAL A 188 0.88 -33.64 20.83
C VAL A 188 1.44 -32.35 20.21
N PRO A 189 2.34 -32.40 19.20
CA PRO A 189 2.91 -31.21 18.57
C PRO A 189 1.87 -30.31 17.89
N ASP A 190 1.86 -29.02 18.24
CA ASP A 190 0.92 -28.04 17.66
C ASP A 190 1.46 -26.59 17.52
N GLY A 191 2.61 -26.27 18.13
CA GLY A 191 3.24 -24.93 18.13
C GLY A 191 4.46 -24.82 19.08
N PRO A 192 4.84 -23.61 19.56
CA PRO A 192 5.94 -23.44 20.52
C PRO A 192 5.63 -24.02 21.91
N GLY A 193 6.66 -24.46 22.64
CA GLY A 193 6.55 -25.12 23.94
C GLY A 193 7.55 -26.27 24.11
N THR A 194 7.58 -26.89 25.30
CA THR A 194 8.43 -28.06 25.59
C THR A 194 7.67 -29.36 25.37
N TYR A 195 8.22 -30.23 24.53
CA TYR A 195 7.70 -31.55 24.23
C TYR A 195 8.61 -32.62 24.85
N THR A 196 8.01 -33.65 25.44
CA THR A 196 8.73 -34.79 26.05
C THR A 196 8.56 -36.02 25.17
N TYR A 197 9.67 -36.61 24.74
CA TYR A 197 9.71 -37.96 24.21
C TYR A 197 9.84 -38.95 25.38
N THR A 198 9.14 -40.08 25.31
CA THR A 198 9.17 -41.11 26.35
C THR A 198 9.25 -42.49 25.73
N VAL A 199 10.34 -43.21 26.00
CA VAL A 199 10.62 -44.56 25.53
C VAL A 199 10.25 -45.55 26.64
N PRO A 200 9.20 -46.37 26.46
CA PRO A 200 8.67 -47.23 27.51
C PRO A 200 9.56 -48.46 27.76
N ALA A 201 9.87 -48.73 29.02
CA ALA A 201 10.68 -49.88 29.40
C ALA A 201 9.97 -51.21 29.15
N THR A 202 10.71 -52.17 28.58
CA THR A 202 10.23 -53.55 28.41
C THR A 202 10.91 -54.46 29.42
N ALA A 203 10.10 -55.21 30.20
CA ALA A 203 10.58 -56.08 31.26
C ALA A 203 11.59 -57.12 30.70
N PRO A 204 12.79 -57.29 31.32
CA PRO A 204 13.10 -56.99 32.72
C PRO A 204 13.43 -55.54 33.07
N CYS A 205 13.67 -54.64 32.11
CA CYS A 205 13.86 -53.22 32.40
C CYS A 205 12.56 -52.59 32.97
N THR A 206 12.68 -51.66 33.93
CA THR A 206 11.52 -51.13 34.70
C THR A 206 11.47 -49.60 34.83
N VAL A 207 12.33 -48.86 34.14
CA VAL A 207 12.38 -47.40 34.16
C VAL A 207 12.31 -46.92 32.72
N ASP A 208 11.21 -46.27 32.37
CA ASP A 208 11.05 -45.59 31.08
C ASP A 208 12.08 -44.46 30.99
N ASP A 209 12.66 -44.22 29.81
CA ASP A 209 13.56 -43.10 29.59
C ASP A 209 12.86 -41.91 28.91
N THR A 210 13.31 -40.69 29.20
CA THR A 210 12.63 -39.46 28.79
C THR A 210 13.58 -38.32 28.46
N SER A 211 13.41 -37.75 27.27
CA SER A 211 14.14 -36.56 26.81
C SER A 211 13.21 -35.51 26.22
N THR A 212 13.64 -34.25 26.24
CA THR A 212 12.79 -33.09 25.92
C THR A 212 13.32 -32.28 24.76
N VAL A 213 12.42 -31.76 23.93
CA VAL A 213 12.74 -30.79 22.89
C VAL A 213 11.96 -29.51 23.18
N THR A 214 12.68 -28.41 23.37
CA THR A 214 12.06 -27.10 23.58
C THR A 214 11.94 -26.36 22.25
N VAL A 215 10.71 -26.05 21.86
CA VAL A 215 10.39 -25.29 20.64
C VAL A 215 10.23 -23.81 20.98
N MET A 216 11.04 -22.97 20.35
CA MET A 216 10.99 -21.50 20.45
C MET A 216 10.45 -20.90 19.16
N GLU A 217 9.68 -19.81 19.27
CA GLU A 217 9.07 -19.10 18.14
C GLU A 217 9.82 -17.79 17.86
N GLN A 218 10.30 -17.60 16.63
CA GLN A 218 10.86 -16.33 16.16
C GLN A 218 9.80 -15.50 15.41
N PRO A 219 9.83 -14.15 15.54
CA PRO A 219 9.00 -13.28 14.73
C PRO A 219 9.34 -13.39 13.24
N LYS A 220 8.36 -13.12 12.38
CA LYS A 220 8.58 -12.93 10.95
C LYS A 220 9.13 -11.52 10.72
N THR A 221 10.04 -11.38 9.76
CA THR A 221 10.50 -10.09 9.25
C THR A 221 9.35 -9.25 8.73
N ASN A 222 9.43 -7.94 8.94
CA ASN A 222 8.40 -6.97 8.63
C ASN A 222 9.04 -5.71 8.03
N ALA A 223 8.99 -5.57 6.71
CA ALA A 223 9.45 -4.37 6.00
C ALA A 223 8.42 -3.21 6.05
N GLY A 224 7.28 -3.42 6.71
CA GLY A 224 6.19 -2.45 6.78
C GLY A 224 5.28 -2.51 5.55
N THR A 225 4.64 -1.38 5.23
CA THR A 225 3.78 -1.25 4.03
C THR A 225 4.23 -0.12 3.12
N ASP A 226 4.01 -0.29 1.81
CA ASP A 226 4.35 0.68 0.77
C ASP A 226 4.00 2.13 1.12
N GLY A 227 4.93 3.03 0.80
CA GLY A 227 4.85 4.46 1.06
C GLY A 227 5.02 5.31 -0.20
N THR A 228 4.79 6.61 -0.07
CA THR A 228 5.02 7.59 -1.14
C THR A 228 5.69 8.83 -0.59
N LEU A 229 6.77 9.27 -1.22
CA LEU A 229 7.47 10.51 -0.90
C LEU A 229 7.38 11.46 -2.10
N THR A 230 7.11 12.74 -1.86
CA THR A 230 7.32 13.78 -2.87
C THR A 230 8.49 14.64 -2.43
N ILE A 231 9.44 14.88 -3.33
CA ILE A 231 10.62 15.72 -3.12
C ILE A 231 10.65 16.86 -4.15
N CYS A 232 11.40 17.92 -3.87
CA CYS A 232 11.61 19.00 -4.84
C CYS A 232 12.74 18.62 -5.82
N GLU A 233 12.66 19.07 -7.07
CA GLU A 233 13.67 18.84 -8.10
C GLU A 233 15.08 19.27 -7.64
N GLY A 234 16.07 18.38 -7.85
CA GLY A 234 17.46 18.60 -7.43
C GLY A 234 17.78 18.23 -5.97
N THR A 235 16.79 17.88 -5.14
CA THR A 235 17.06 17.37 -3.77
C THR A 235 17.45 15.89 -3.79
N LYS A 236 18.36 15.50 -2.87
CA LYS A 236 18.69 14.09 -2.61
C LYS A 236 17.71 13.49 -1.61
N VAL A 237 17.52 12.17 -1.72
CA VAL A 237 16.73 11.37 -0.79
C VAL A 237 17.66 10.79 0.30
N THR A 238 17.20 10.74 1.55
CA THR A 238 17.88 10.08 2.67
C THR A 238 17.11 8.86 3.15
N GLU A 239 17.80 7.90 3.78
CA GLU A 239 17.15 6.71 4.35
C GLU A 239 16.09 7.08 5.40
N THR A 240 16.37 8.07 6.25
CA THR A 240 15.44 8.58 7.27
C THR A 240 14.13 9.08 6.65
N GLN A 241 14.20 9.75 5.49
CA GLN A 241 13.00 10.23 4.79
C GLN A 241 12.19 9.08 4.16
N LEU A 242 12.87 8.06 3.63
CA LEU A 242 12.23 6.87 3.05
C LEU A 242 11.59 5.99 4.13
N PHE A 243 12.34 5.67 5.18
CA PHE A 243 11.88 4.84 6.30
C PHE A 243 10.69 5.47 7.01
N ALA A 244 10.67 6.80 7.14
CA ALA A 244 9.52 7.54 7.67
C ALA A 244 8.25 7.49 6.79
N GLN A 245 8.32 6.99 5.54
CA GLN A 245 7.12 6.73 4.71
C GLN A 245 6.63 5.28 4.78
N LEU A 246 7.39 4.36 5.37
CA LEU A 246 6.98 2.97 5.54
C LEU A 246 5.88 2.88 6.62
N GLY A 247 4.75 2.29 6.25
CA GLY A 247 3.63 2.12 7.17
C GLY A 247 3.80 0.94 8.13
N GLY A 248 3.24 1.05 9.34
CA GLY A 248 3.26 -0.01 10.35
C GLY A 248 4.37 0.18 11.38
N THR A 249 5.08 -0.90 11.70
CA THR A 249 6.23 -0.93 12.62
C THR A 249 7.39 -1.69 11.98
N PRO A 250 7.95 -1.21 10.85
CA PRO A 250 9.00 -1.90 10.12
C PRO A 250 10.23 -2.18 11.01
N ASP A 251 10.85 -3.33 10.80
CA ASP A 251 12.12 -3.68 11.43
C ASP A 251 13.24 -2.78 10.88
N THR A 252 14.24 -2.43 11.70
CA THR A 252 15.23 -1.37 11.38
C THR A 252 16.51 -1.87 10.69
N ASP A 253 16.64 -3.17 10.48
CA ASP A 253 17.82 -3.87 9.95
C ASP A 253 17.74 -4.21 8.46
N GLY A 254 16.66 -3.80 7.78
CA GLY A 254 16.52 -3.93 6.34
C GLY A 254 17.38 -2.94 5.54
N THR A 255 17.59 -3.25 4.25
CA THR A 255 18.43 -2.46 3.32
C THR A 255 17.62 -1.85 2.18
N TRP A 256 18.00 -0.65 1.73
CA TRP A 256 17.40 0.02 0.57
C TRP A 256 18.04 -0.36 -0.78
N SER A 257 17.22 -0.52 -1.82
CA SER A 257 17.68 -0.74 -3.19
C SER A 257 16.76 -0.06 -4.22
N PRO A 258 17.27 0.62 -5.25
CA PRO A 258 18.68 0.89 -5.54
C PRO A 258 19.30 1.91 -4.56
N ALA A 259 20.60 2.20 -4.72
CA ALA A 259 21.28 3.28 -3.99
C ALA A 259 20.59 4.65 -4.23
N LEU A 260 20.68 5.54 -3.23
CA LEU A 260 19.89 6.77 -3.14
C LEU A 260 20.25 7.82 -4.20
N ASP A 261 19.41 7.95 -5.24
CA ASP A 261 19.58 8.92 -6.34
C ASP A 261 18.24 9.46 -6.86
N GLY A 262 17.73 10.52 -6.22
CA GLY A 262 16.60 11.30 -6.71
C GLY A 262 15.27 10.52 -6.86
N ALA A 263 14.57 10.75 -7.98
CA ALA A 263 13.25 10.15 -8.26
C ALA A 263 13.36 8.68 -8.67
N GLY A 264 12.61 7.81 -8.00
CA GLY A 264 12.61 6.38 -8.28
C GLY A 264 11.69 5.59 -7.34
N THR A 265 11.61 4.29 -7.54
CA THR A 265 11.00 3.36 -6.57
C THR A 265 12.13 2.71 -5.78
N TYR A 266 12.17 2.99 -4.48
CA TYR A 266 13.11 2.37 -3.55
C TYR A 266 12.41 1.22 -2.83
N THR A 267 13.05 0.06 -2.80
CA THR A 267 12.56 -1.13 -2.10
C THR A 267 13.35 -1.30 -0.81
N TYR A 268 12.67 -1.26 0.32
CA TYR A 268 13.20 -1.70 1.60
C TYR A 268 13.09 -3.22 1.69
N THR A 269 14.18 -3.90 2.04
CA THR A 269 14.23 -5.38 2.12
C THR A 269 14.75 -5.79 3.49
N VAL A 270 13.88 -6.37 4.32
CA VAL A 270 14.28 -7.01 5.58
C VAL A 270 14.57 -8.48 5.27
N THR A 271 15.82 -8.90 5.49
CA THR A 271 16.28 -10.24 5.07
C THR A 271 15.91 -11.28 6.12
N ALA A 272 15.21 -12.34 5.71
CA ALA A 272 14.77 -13.37 6.65
C ALA A 272 15.95 -14.26 7.07
N THR A 273 16.31 -14.21 8.35
CA THR A 273 17.26 -15.15 8.96
C THR A 273 16.64 -16.53 9.15
N ALA A 274 17.41 -17.58 8.85
CA ALA A 274 17.01 -18.97 9.04
C ALA A 274 16.61 -19.23 10.52
N PRO A 275 15.52 -19.98 10.79
CA PRO A 275 14.78 -20.85 9.87
C PRO A 275 13.76 -20.14 8.96
N CYS A 276 13.55 -18.82 9.09
CA CYS A 276 12.50 -18.14 8.35
C CYS A 276 12.88 -17.88 6.89
N THR A 277 11.99 -18.29 5.98
CA THR A 277 12.21 -18.25 4.53
C THR A 277 11.31 -17.21 3.88
N GLY A 278 11.92 -16.28 3.15
CA GLY A 278 11.23 -15.22 2.42
C GLY A 278 11.41 -13.87 3.10
N ASN A 279 12.33 -13.07 2.55
CA ASN A 279 12.50 -11.67 2.90
C ASN A 279 11.17 -10.93 2.75
N ASP A 280 10.89 -10.00 3.66
CA ASP A 280 9.78 -9.07 3.48
C ASP A 280 10.28 -7.81 2.76
N THR A 281 9.39 -7.20 1.97
CA THR A 281 9.73 -6.04 1.13
C THR A 281 8.60 -5.04 1.04
N ALA A 282 8.91 -3.76 1.24
CA ALA A 282 8.00 -2.64 1.06
C ALA A 282 8.63 -1.59 0.14
N GLN A 283 7.81 -0.89 -0.65
CA GLN A 283 8.29 0.08 -1.65
C GLN A 283 7.90 1.51 -1.29
N VAL A 284 8.87 2.42 -1.37
CA VAL A 284 8.63 3.87 -1.32
C VAL A 284 8.82 4.46 -2.70
N VAL A 285 7.72 4.96 -3.28
CA VAL A 285 7.76 5.65 -4.57
C VAL A 285 8.09 7.13 -4.34
N VAL A 286 9.27 7.54 -4.78
CA VAL A 286 9.74 8.93 -4.74
C VAL A 286 9.37 9.64 -6.03
N THR A 287 8.50 10.63 -5.92
CA THR A 287 8.10 11.52 -7.01
C THR A 287 8.80 12.88 -6.88
N VAL A 288 9.33 13.41 -7.99
CA VAL A 288 9.84 14.78 -8.04
C VAL A 288 8.72 15.74 -8.43
N GLN A 289 8.55 16.79 -7.64
CA GLN A 289 7.87 18.02 -8.03
C GLN A 289 8.89 18.98 -8.63
N THR A 290 8.61 19.49 -9.84
CA THR A 290 9.44 20.51 -10.49
C THR A 290 9.49 21.78 -9.64
N ALA A 291 10.67 22.38 -9.51
CA ALA A 291 10.82 23.66 -8.81
C ALA A 291 10.05 24.78 -9.55
N PRO A 292 9.52 25.80 -8.84
CA PRO A 292 8.84 26.92 -9.49
C PRO A 292 9.82 27.68 -10.41
N ASN A 293 9.31 28.19 -11.53
CA ASN A 293 10.09 28.95 -12.51
C ASN A 293 9.45 30.30 -12.81
N ALA A 294 10.08 31.39 -12.36
CA ALA A 294 9.65 32.76 -12.65
C ALA A 294 10.17 33.32 -13.99
N GLY A 295 10.99 32.58 -14.73
CA GLY A 295 11.64 33.03 -15.96
C GLY A 295 13.00 33.69 -15.72
N SER A 296 13.38 34.62 -16.60
CA SER A 296 14.68 35.32 -16.57
C SER A 296 14.51 36.84 -16.49
N ASP A 297 15.49 37.52 -15.90
CA ASP A 297 15.49 38.98 -15.81
C ASP A 297 15.42 39.67 -17.19
N GLY A 298 14.65 40.74 -17.26
CA GLY A 298 14.31 41.45 -18.50
C GLY A 298 14.35 42.97 -18.39
N THR A 299 14.32 43.65 -19.54
CA THR A 299 14.34 45.11 -19.63
C THR A 299 13.30 45.61 -20.61
N LEU A 300 12.48 46.58 -20.21
CA LEU A 300 11.47 47.20 -21.05
C LEU A 300 11.67 48.72 -21.10
N THR A 301 11.42 49.33 -22.25
CA THR A 301 11.33 50.79 -22.40
C THR A 301 9.95 51.17 -22.90
N ILE A 302 9.31 52.12 -22.24
CA ILE A 302 7.99 52.69 -22.55
C ILE A 302 8.13 54.19 -22.84
N CYS A 303 7.09 54.82 -23.39
CA CYS A 303 7.09 56.28 -23.56
C CYS A 303 6.64 56.98 -22.27
N GLN A 304 7.16 58.18 -22.00
CA GLN A 304 6.96 58.87 -20.73
C GLN A 304 5.49 59.06 -20.35
N GLY A 305 5.09 58.58 -19.17
CA GLY A 305 3.70 58.60 -18.70
C GLY A 305 2.76 57.62 -19.41
N GLU A 306 3.28 56.53 -19.99
CA GLU A 306 2.51 55.31 -20.25
C GLU A 306 2.55 54.38 -19.02
N THR A 307 1.55 53.52 -18.85
CA THR A 307 1.51 52.49 -17.80
C THR A 307 1.89 51.13 -18.38
N VAL A 308 2.70 50.34 -17.67
CA VAL A 308 2.98 48.95 -18.09
C VAL A 308 1.79 48.03 -17.85
N THR A 309 1.62 47.09 -18.77
CA THR A 309 0.67 45.98 -18.63
C THR A 309 1.41 44.67 -18.38
N GLU A 310 0.77 43.75 -17.65
CA GLU A 310 1.28 42.42 -17.33
C GLU A 310 1.81 41.68 -18.56
N ALA A 311 1.10 41.76 -19.69
CA ALA A 311 1.49 41.15 -20.96
C ALA A 311 2.80 41.71 -21.55
N GLN A 312 3.14 42.98 -21.30
CA GLN A 312 4.41 43.56 -21.72
C GLN A 312 5.58 43.12 -20.84
N LEU A 313 5.33 42.88 -19.54
CA LEU A 313 6.34 42.38 -18.60
C LEU A 313 6.60 40.88 -18.81
N PHE A 314 5.56 40.05 -18.90
CA PHE A 314 5.67 38.62 -19.21
C PHE A 314 6.40 38.34 -20.53
N ALA A 315 6.27 39.24 -21.52
CA ALA A 315 7.00 39.15 -22.78
C ALA A 315 8.53 39.31 -22.64
N GLN A 316 9.04 39.79 -21.49
CA GLN A 316 10.48 39.86 -21.21
C GLN A 316 11.02 38.64 -20.45
N LEU A 317 10.17 37.92 -19.70
CA LEU A 317 10.58 36.85 -18.79
C LEU A 317 10.96 35.52 -19.47
N GLY A 318 10.62 35.33 -20.74
CA GLY A 318 10.85 34.06 -21.43
C GLY A 318 9.89 32.96 -20.96
N ALA A 319 10.40 31.75 -20.73
CA ALA A 319 9.61 30.62 -20.25
C ALA A 319 9.47 30.67 -18.72
N HIS A 320 8.24 30.80 -18.23
CA HIS A 320 7.87 30.98 -16.83
C HIS A 320 6.54 30.28 -16.53
N ASP A 321 6.29 29.96 -15.26
CA ASP A 321 5.07 29.32 -14.79
C ASP A 321 3.94 30.32 -14.59
N SER A 322 2.70 29.87 -14.82
CA SER A 322 1.49 30.68 -14.64
C SER A 322 0.93 30.57 -13.23
N GLY A 323 0.78 31.70 -12.54
CA GLY A 323 0.11 31.77 -11.22
C GLY A 323 0.87 32.55 -10.15
N GLY A 324 2.09 33.01 -10.45
CA GLY A 324 2.82 33.97 -9.61
C GLY A 324 2.19 35.36 -9.60
N THR A 325 2.79 36.27 -8.83
CA THR A 325 2.30 37.64 -8.64
C THR A 325 3.37 38.68 -8.96
N TRP A 326 2.95 39.86 -9.43
CA TRP A 326 3.83 41.00 -9.68
C TRP A 326 3.87 41.96 -8.48
N SER A 327 5.07 42.40 -8.10
CA SER A 327 5.32 43.40 -7.07
C SER A 327 6.36 44.43 -7.53
N PRO A 328 6.13 45.76 -7.37
CA PRO A 328 4.91 46.39 -6.89
C PRO A 328 3.75 46.26 -7.90
N ALA A 329 2.57 46.77 -7.54
CA ALA A 329 1.44 46.86 -8.47
C ALA A 329 1.79 47.71 -9.70
N LEU A 330 1.27 47.32 -10.87
CA LEU A 330 1.62 47.87 -12.18
C LEU A 330 1.32 49.38 -12.29
N ASP A 331 2.34 50.17 -12.64
CA ASP A 331 2.28 51.64 -12.81
C ASP A 331 3.18 52.10 -13.98
N GLY A 332 4.04 53.13 -13.81
CA GLY A 332 5.00 53.63 -14.81
C GLY A 332 6.39 52.96 -14.74
N ALA A 333 7.46 53.74 -14.94
CA ALA A 333 8.84 53.25 -14.78
C ALA A 333 9.14 52.74 -13.35
N GLY A 334 9.87 51.63 -13.27
CA GLY A 334 10.19 50.94 -12.02
C GLY A 334 10.75 49.54 -12.26
N THR A 335 11.22 48.88 -11.20
CA THR A 335 11.57 47.44 -11.26
C THR A 335 10.39 46.63 -10.75
N TYR A 336 9.89 45.72 -11.56
CA TYR A 336 8.78 44.83 -11.22
C TYR A 336 9.32 43.41 -11.06
N THR A 337 9.05 42.77 -9.93
CA THR A 337 9.43 41.39 -9.64
C THR A 337 8.22 40.50 -9.84
N TYR A 338 8.34 39.47 -10.67
CA TYR A 338 7.39 38.36 -10.72
C TYR A 338 7.86 37.27 -9.76
N THR A 339 6.99 36.86 -8.84
CA THR A 339 7.27 35.83 -7.83
C THR A 339 6.32 34.66 -8.03
N VAL A 340 6.86 33.46 -8.29
CA VAL A 340 6.11 32.20 -8.34
C VAL A 340 6.35 31.48 -7.02
N THR A 341 5.33 31.48 -6.16
CA THR A 341 5.45 30.94 -4.81
C THR A 341 5.55 29.43 -4.79
N ALA A 342 6.50 28.91 -4.02
CA ALA A 342 6.74 27.49 -3.89
C ALA A 342 5.58 26.79 -3.17
N THR A 343 5.27 25.57 -3.61
CA THR A 343 4.34 24.68 -2.90
C THR A 343 5.12 23.53 -2.31
N ALA A 344 4.93 23.26 -1.02
CA ALA A 344 5.60 22.19 -0.30
C ALA A 344 5.44 20.85 -1.06
N PRO A 345 6.52 20.08 -1.27
CA PRO A 345 7.80 20.11 -0.54
C PRO A 345 8.83 21.15 -1.00
N CYS A 346 8.62 21.87 -2.11
CA CYS A 346 9.52 22.96 -2.50
C CYS A 346 9.33 24.17 -1.55
N THR A 347 10.43 24.77 -1.08
CA THR A 347 10.42 25.90 -0.12
C THR A 347 10.82 27.25 -0.72
N GLU A 348 11.64 27.25 -1.78
CA GLU A 348 12.21 28.47 -2.35
C GLU A 348 11.30 29.05 -3.46
N ASP A 349 10.74 30.23 -3.20
CA ASP A 349 10.00 31.04 -4.18
C ASP A 349 10.92 31.46 -5.34
N ALA A 350 10.48 31.22 -6.58
CA ALA A 350 11.22 31.70 -7.74
C ALA A 350 10.88 33.16 -8.03
N THR A 351 11.90 33.98 -8.33
CA THR A 351 11.73 35.39 -8.68
C THR A 351 12.48 35.79 -9.95
N ALA A 352 11.88 36.63 -10.79
CA ALA A 352 12.55 37.28 -11.91
C ALA A 352 12.12 38.76 -12.02
N GLN A 353 13.03 39.63 -12.45
CA GLN A 353 12.82 41.09 -12.44
C GLN A 353 12.75 41.68 -13.86
N VAL A 354 11.78 42.57 -14.09
CA VAL A 354 11.69 43.39 -15.30
C VAL A 354 11.92 44.85 -14.93
N VAL A 355 13.03 45.42 -15.43
CA VAL A 355 13.36 46.85 -15.25
C VAL A 355 12.69 47.66 -16.35
N VAL A 356 11.75 48.51 -15.98
CA VAL A 356 10.98 49.38 -16.88
C VAL A 356 11.55 50.81 -16.85
N THR A 357 11.86 51.32 -18.04
CA THR A 357 12.47 52.64 -18.26
C THR A 357 11.57 53.54 -19.12
N GLU A 358 11.56 54.84 -18.88
CA GLU A 358 10.76 55.81 -19.64
C GLU A 358 11.63 56.63 -20.61
N GLN A 359 11.19 56.72 -21.87
CA GLN A 359 11.74 57.64 -22.88
C GLN A 359 10.90 58.92 -22.94
N ALA A 360 11.55 60.09 -22.87
CA ALA A 360 10.88 61.38 -23.02
C ALA A 360 10.15 61.54 -24.37
N LYS A 361 9.02 62.25 -24.34
CA LYS A 361 8.24 62.62 -25.54
C LYS A 361 8.89 63.80 -26.28
N PRO A 362 8.84 63.86 -27.63
CA PRO A 362 9.35 65.00 -28.39
C PRO A 362 8.55 66.28 -28.12
N ASN A 363 9.20 67.44 -28.23
CA ASN A 363 8.61 68.76 -28.00
C ASN A 363 8.95 69.73 -29.15
N ALA A 364 7.94 70.15 -29.90
CA ALA A 364 8.04 71.10 -31.02
C ALA A 364 7.82 72.58 -30.60
N GLY A 365 7.46 72.84 -29.34
CA GLY A 365 7.20 74.18 -28.81
C GLY A 365 5.71 74.51 -28.69
N SER A 366 5.33 75.74 -29.04
CA SER A 366 3.94 76.22 -28.95
C SER A 366 3.53 77.03 -30.17
N ASP A 367 2.24 76.98 -30.51
CA ASP A 367 1.64 77.73 -31.61
C ASP A 367 1.80 79.25 -31.42
N GLY A 368 1.92 79.98 -32.55
CA GLY A 368 2.12 81.42 -32.54
C GLY A 368 1.62 82.11 -33.82
N SER A 369 1.72 83.45 -33.85
CA SER A 369 1.14 84.27 -34.91
C SER A 369 2.02 85.45 -35.29
N LEU A 370 2.10 85.76 -36.59
CA LEU A 370 2.88 86.89 -37.13
C LEU A 370 2.08 87.61 -38.23
N THR A 371 2.08 88.94 -38.26
CA THR A 371 1.32 89.73 -39.24
C THR A 371 2.24 90.68 -40.02
N ILE A 372 2.07 90.72 -41.34
CA ILE A 372 2.84 91.51 -42.31
C ILE A 372 1.90 92.27 -43.27
N CYS A 373 2.35 93.30 -43.99
CA CYS A 373 1.50 93.97 -44.99
C CYS A 373 1.55 93.21 -46.34
N GLU A 374 0.45 93.24 -47.10
CA GLU A 374 0.26 92.52 -48.36
C GLU A 374 1.43 92.72 -49.36
N GLY A 375 2.19 91.64 -49.59
CA GLY A 375 3.38 91.58 -50.47
C GLY A 375 4.76 91.40 -49.80
N GLU A 376 4.84 91.21 -48.48
CA GLU A 376 6.11 90.97 -47.75
C GLU A 376 6.46 89.47 -47.59
N THR A 377 7.70 89.12 -47.22
CA THR A 377 8.17 87.72 -47.04
C THR A 377 8.79 87.48 -45.67
N VAL A 378 8.56 86.30 -45.08
CA VAL A 378 9.06 85.93 -43.74
C VAL A 378 10.39 85.18 -43.76
N THR A 379 11.11 85.27 -42.64
CA THR A 379 12.40 84.59 -42.41
C THR A 379 12.34 83.65 -41.21
N GLU A 380 13.18 82.62 -41.21
CA GLU A 380 13.21 81.56 -40.19
C GLU A 380 13.38 82.09 -38.75
N ILE A 381 14.20 83.14 -38.58
CA ILE A 381 14.44 83.81 -37.30
C ILE A 381 13.14 84.42 -36.74
N GLN A 382 12.24 84.92 -37.60
CA GLN A 382 10.96 85.48 -37.17
C GLN A 382 9.96 84.41 -36.74
N LEU A 383 10.06 83.19 -37.29
CA LEU A 383 9.21 82.05 -36.92
C LEU A 383 9.68 81.38 -35.62
N PHE A 384 10.98 81.06 -35.50
CA PHE A 384 11.54 80.48 -34.26
C PHE A 384 11.32 81.39 -33.04
N ALA A 385 11.29 82.71 -33.23
CA ALA A 385 10.98 83.66 -32.15
C ALA A 385 9.55 83.54 -31.58
N GLN A 386 8.65 82.79 -32.23
CA GLN A 386 7.28 82.55 -31.75
C GLN A 386 7.10 81.19 -31.04
N LEU A 387 7.98 80.20 -31.29
CA LEU A 387 7.78 78.80 -30.85
C LEU A 387 8.02 78.54 -29.35
N GLY A 388 8.67 79.43 -28.62
CA GLY A 388 9.08 79.18 -27.24
C GLY A 388 10.17 78.09 -27.12
N ALA A 389 10.11 77.25 -26.09
CA ALA A 389 11.09 76.21 -25.83
C ALA A 389 10.76 74.92 -26.59
N HIS A 390 11.63 74.50 -27.50
CA HIS A 390 11.45 73.40 -28.45
C HIS A 390 12.76 72.61 -28.63
N ASP A 391 12.65 71.37 -29.08
CA ASP A 391 13.79 70.48 -29.32
C ASP A 391 14.55 70.83 -30.61
N SER A 392 15.87 70.77 -30.56
CA SER A 392 16.73 71.08 -31.71
C SER A 392 16.83 69.90 -32.68
N GLY A 393 16.28 70.04 -33.88
CA GLY A 393 16.43 69.06 -34.98
C GLY A 393 15.18 68.81 -35.80
N GLY A 394 14.04 69.38 -35.41
CA GLY A 394 12.80 69.36 -36.20
C GLY A 394 12.90 70.15 -37.51
N THR A 395 11.89 69.99 -38.36
CA THR A 395 11.85 70.58 -39.72
C THR A 395 10.64 71.48 -39.94
N TRP A 396 10.81 72.54 -40.75
CA TRP A 396 9.74 73.45 -41.16
C TRP A 396 9.05 72.99 -42.47
N SER A 397 7.72 73.11 -42.52
CA SER A 397 6.93 72.91 -43.74
C SER A 397 5.75 73.90 -43.80
N PRO A 398 5.45 74.54 -44.95
CA PRO A 398 6.20 74.51 -46.22
C PRO A 398 7.51 75.32 -46.14
N ALA A 399 8.27 75.36 -47.24
CA ALA A 399 9.45 76.23 -47.34
C ALA A 399 9.07 77.73 -47.24
N LEU A 400 9.93 78.51 -46.58
CA LEU A 400 9.73 79.92 -46.23
C LEU A 400 9.31 80.81 -47.42
N ALA A 401 8.19 81.52 -47.29
CA ALA A 401 7.56 82.33 -48.34
C ALA A 401 6.85 83.59 -47.79
N GLY A 402 5.63 83.90 -48.24
CA GLY A 402 4.77 84.99 -47.74
C GLY A 402 3.83 84.54 -46.62
N ALA A 403 2.59 85.05 -46.58
CA ALA A 403 1.56 84.54 -45.67
C ALA A 403 1.26 83.05 -45.88
N GLY A 404 0.90 82.38 -44.78
CA GLY A 404 0.65 80.94 -44.70
C GLY A 404 0.92 80.40 -43.30
N THR A 405 0.48 79.17 -43.03
CA THR A 405 0.81 78.47 -41.79
C THR A 405 2.07 77.64 -41.99
N TYR A 406 3.09 77.89 -41.17
CA TYR A 406 4.33 77.13 -41.15
C TYR A 406 4.32 76.20 -39.94
N THR A 407 4.46 74.89 -40.16
CA THR A 407 4.51 73.87 -39.11
C THR A 407 5.96 73.48 -38.86
N TYR A 408 6.39 73.52 -37.60
CA TYR A 408 7.62 72.90 -37.13
C TYR A 408 7.28 71.49 -36.61
N THR A 409 8.02 70.47 -37.04
CA THR A 409 7.75 69.05 -36.69
C THR A 409 8.97 68.40 -36.07
N VAL A 410 8.82 67.81 -34.88
CA VAL A 410 9.84 66.99 -34.20
C VAL A 410 9.39 65.53 -34.23
N THR A 411 10.18 64.67 -34.87
CA THR A 411 9.82 63.27 -35.13
C THR A 411 10.09 62.39 -33.92
N ALA A 412 9.12 61.55 -33.53
CA ALA A 412 9.32 60.59 -32.45
C ALA A 412 10.20 59.41 -32.86
N THR A 413 11.07 58.97 -31.94
CA THR A 413 11.79 57.68 -32.03
C THR A 413 11.08 56.64 -31.18
N ALA A 414 10.85 55.44 -31.73
CA ALA A 414 10.24 54.33 -31.01
C ALA A 414 11.04 53.98 -29.73
N PRO A 415 10.39 53.59 -28.61
CA PRO A 415 8.97 53.18 -28.51
C PRO A 415 7.94 54.31 -28.54
N CYS A 416 8.33 55.56 -28.28
CA CYS A 416 7.40 56.69 -28.38
C CYS A 416 6.79 56.82 -29.79
N THR A 417 5.48 57.05 -29.85
CA THR A 417 4.73 57.29 -31.09
C THR A 417 4.01 58.64 -31.05
N GLY A 418 3.79 59.23 -32.22
CA GLY A 418 3.29 60.60 -32.36
C GLY A 418 4.42 61.62 -32.42
N ASN A 419 4.63 62.19 -33.61
CA ASN A 419 5.48 63.38 -33.77
C ASN A 419 4.79 64.56 -33.09
N ASP A 420 5.56 65.45 -32.47
CA ASP A 420 5.01 66.72 -32.00
C ASP A 420 5.13 67.81 -33.08
N THR A 421 4.17 68.73 -33.09
CA THR A 421 4.07 69.79 -34.11
C THR A 421 3.53 71.08 -33.54
N ALA A 422 4.21 72.19 -33.82
CA ALA A 422 3.76 73.54 -33.49
C ALA A 422 3.62 74.41 -34.75
N GLN A 423 2.59 75.26 -34.80
CA GLN A 423 2.22 76.03 -35.98
C GLN A 423 2.37 77.54 -35.77
N ILE A 424 3.10 78.19 -36.68
CA ILE A 424 3.17 79.65 -36.76
C ILE A 424 2.31 80.12 -37.93
N VAL A 425 1.21 80.81 -37.62
CA VAL A 425 0.30 81.37 -38.62
C VAL A 425 0.77 82.77 -39.03
N VAL A 426 1.23 82.91 -40.27
CA VAL A 426 1.62 84.20 -40.86
C VAL A 426 0.46 84.77 -41.67
N THR A 427 -0.05 85.93 -41.29
CA THR A 427 -1.19 86.61 -41.94
C THR A 427 -0.76 87.88 -42.67
N GLU A 428 -1.27 88.10 -43.88
CA GLU A 428 -1.08 89.35 -44.64
C GLU A 428 -2.26 90.32 -44.45
N GLN A 429 -1.98 91.58 -44.12
CA GLN A 429 -2.97 92.65 -44.03
C GLN A 429 -3.18 93.33 -45.38
N LYS A 430 -4.41 93.21 -45.92
CA LYS A 430 -4.85 93.72 -47.22
C LYS A 430 -5.05 95.24 -47.22
N LYS A 431 -4.92 95.87 -48.39
CA LYS A 431 -5.19 97.31 -48.60
C LYS A 431 -6.70 97.60 -48.74
N PRO A 432 -7.21 98.79 -48.31
CA PRO A 432 -8.65 99.07 -48.30
C PRO A 432 -9.31 99.24 -49.68
N ASN A 433 -10.58 98.89 -49.76
CA ASN A 433 -11.42 98.87 -50.96
C ASN A 433 -12.91 99.10 -50.61
N ALA A 434 -13.65 99.85 -51.43
CA ALA A 434 -15.02 100.30 -51.13
C ALA A 434 -16.11 99.92 -52.16
N GLY A 435 -15.79 99.23 -53.25
CA GLY A 435 -16.78 98.63 -54.16
C GLY A 435 -17.01 99.36 -55.50
N SER A 436 -18.23 99.26 -56.03
CA SER A 436 -18.64 99.80 -57.36
C SER A 436 -20.15 100.08 -57.39
N ASP A 437 -20.64 100.88 -58.35
CA ASP A 437 -22.03 101.38 -58.29
C ASP A 437 -23.12 100.38 -58.80
N GLY A 438 -24.36 100.40 -58.24
CA GLY A 438 -25.42 99.44 -58.61
C GLY A 438 -26.91 99.81 -58.30
N THR A 439 -27.86 98.86 -58.48
CA THR A 439 -29.34 99.11 -58.46
C THR A 439 -30.22 97.92 -57.99
N LEU A 440 -31.43 98.17 -57.45
CA LEU A 440 -32.24 97.21 -56.68
C LEU A 440 -33.77 97.22 -56.97
N THR A 441 -34.46 96.11 -56.64
CA THR A 441 -35.93 95.93 -56.58
C THR A 441 -36.32 95.08 -55.33
N ILE A 442 -37.44 95.37 -54.65
CA ILE A 442 -37.93 94.74 -53.40
C ILE A 442 -39.44 94.33 -53.52
N CYS A 443 -40.26 94.32 -52.46
CA CYS A 443 -41.71 94.02 -52.49
C CYS A 443 -42.58 95.24 -52.17
N GLU A 444 -43.83 95.33 -52.66
CA GLU A 444 -44.68 96.52 -52.44
C GLU A 444 -44.88 96.81 -50.94
N GLY A 445 -44.55 98.03 -50.52
CA GLY A 445 -44.69 98.49 -49.13
C GLY A 445 -43.53 98.11 -48.20
N THR A 446 -42.37 97.70 -48.73
CA THR A 446 -41.18 97.37 -47.93
C THR A 446 -40.14 98.52 -47.91
N LYS A 447 -39.36 98.63 -46.82
CA LYS A 447 -38.25 99.60 -46.69
C LYS A 447 -36.95 99.00 -47.20
N VAL A 448 -36.03 99.83 -47.72
CA VAL A 448 -34.66 99.36 -47.99
C VAL A 448 -33.90 99.16 -46.69
N THR A 449 -33.04 98.15 -46.67
CA THR A 449 -32.09 97.85 -45.60
C THR A 449 -30.67 98.03 -46.10
N GLU A 450 -29.74 98.25 -45.17
CA GLU A 450 -28.32 98.48 -45.49
C GLU A 450 -27.71 97.31 -46.27
N ALA A 451 -28.09 96.07 -45.91
CA ALA A 451 -27.69 94.85 -46.62
C ALA A 451 -28.15 94.80 -48.08
N GLN A 452 -29.33 95.34 -48.40
CA GLN A 452 -29.86 95.37 -49.78
C GLN A 452 -29.20 96.45 -50.65
N LEU A 453 -28.63 97.51 -50.05
CA LEU A 453 -27.75 98.44 -50.75
C LEU A 453 -26.36 97.82 -50.94
N PHE A 454 -25.79 97.24 -49.87
CA PHE A 454 -24.49 96.57 -49.90
C PHE A 454 -24.42 95.44 -50.93
N SER A 455 -25.51 94.71 -51.20
CA SER A 455 -25.53 93.67 -52.25
C SER A 455 -25.29 94.21 -53.66
N GLN A 456 -25.37 95.53 -53.86
CA GLN A 456 -25.13 96.20 -55.14
C GLN A 456 -23.70 96.76 -55.28
N LEU A 457 -22.92 96.81 -54.20
CA LEU A 457 -21.56 97.37 -54.22
C LEU A 457 -20.46 96.39 -54.70
N GLY A 458 -20.82 95.14 -54.99
CA GLY A 458 -19.84 94.10 -55.33
C GLY A 458 -18.96 93.75 -54.12
N THR A 459 -17.63 93.76 -54.30
CA THR A 459 -16.67 93.51 -53.21
C THR A 459 -16.20 94.83 -52.60
N TYR A 460 -16.50 95.05 -51.32
CA TYR A 460 -16.13 96.23 -50.52
C TYR A 460 -15.72 95.76 -49.11
N ASP A 461 -15.00 96.60 -48.37
CA ASP A 461 -14.61 96.30 -46.99
C ASP A 461 -15.62 96.90 -45.99
N SER A 462 -15.90 96.17 -44.90
CA SER A 462 -16.86 96.59 -43.87
C SER A 462 -16.27 97.62 -42.89
N GLY A 463 -17.09 98.58 -42.45
CA GLY A 463 -16.71 99.61 -41.46
C GLY A 463 -16.69 101.05 -42.00
N GLY A 464 -17.06 101.24 -43.26
CA GLY A 464 -17.35 102.54 -43.85
C GLY A 464 -18.73 103.10 -43.46
N THR A 465 -19.06 104.29 -43.95
CA THR A 465 -20.30 105.01 -43.61
C THR A 465 -21.17 105.32 -44.83
N TRP A 466 -22.47 105.07 -44.74
CA TRP A 466 -23.46 105.44 -45.77
C TRP A 466 -23.97 106.88 -45.63
N SER A 467 -24.35 107.49 -46.76
CA SER A 467 -25.07 108.78 -46.82
C SER A 467 -25.96 108.87 -48.08
N PRO A 468 -27.20 109.41 -48.01
CA PRO A 468 -27.93 109.84 -46.81
C PRO A 468 -28.42 108.64 -45.97
N ALA A 469 -29.19 108.89 -44.91
CA ALA A 469 -29.79 107.84 -44.08
C ALA A 469 -30.90 107.07 -44.84
N LEU A 470 -31.04 105.78 -44.51
CA LEU A 470 -31.87 104.79 -45.23
C LEU A 470 -33.38 105.05 -45.12
N ASP A 471 -34.09 105.00 -46.24
CA ASP A 471 -35.57 105.00 -46.29
C ASP A 471 -36.10 104.20 -47.50
N GLY A 472 -37.08 104.72 -48.25
CA GLY A 472 -37.60 104.09 -49.47
C GLY A 472 -36.72 104.30 -50.70
N ALA A 473 -37.35 104.37 -51.88
CA ALA A 473 -36.69 104.59 -53.15
C ALA A 473 -35.88 105.90 -53.17
N GLY A 474 -34.57 105.79 -53.40
CA GLY A 474 -33.61 106.90 -53.31
C GLY A 474 -32.22 106.50 -53.83
N THR A 475 -31.19 107.30 -53.53
CA THR A 475 -29.81 107.06 -53.96
C THR A 475 -28.82 107.30 -52.81
N TYR A 476 -27.84 106.41 -52.65
CA TYR A 476 -26.98 106.31 -51.45
C TYR A 476 -25.48 106.14 -51.81
N THR A 477 -24.54 106.51 -50.93
CA THR A 477 -23.06 106.51 -51.13
C THR A 477 -22.29 105.98 -49.90
N TYR A 478 -21.16 105.27 -50.10
CA TYR A 478 -20.32 104.59 -49.09
C TYR A 478 -18.82 105.01 -49.14
N THR A 479 -18.03 104.81 -48.07
CA THR A 479 -16.61 105.30 -47.94
C THR A 479 -15.80 104.55 -46.87
N VAL A 480 -14.53 104.14 -47.13
CA VAL A 480 -13.66 103.33 -46.24
C VAL A 480 -12.28 103.98 -45.96
N THR A 481 -11.63 103.65 -44.82
CA THR A 481 -10.37 104.28 -44.31
C THR A 481 -9.28 103.27 -43.90
N ALA A 482 -8.00 103.58 -44.14
CA ALA A 482 -6.85 102.73 -43.77
C ALA A 482 -6.43 102.74 -42.29
N THR A 483 -5.75 101.66 -41.88
CA THR A 483 -5.02 101.51 -40.62
C THR A 483 -3.66 100.81 -40.84
N ALA A 484 -2.68 101.13 -39.98
CA ALA A 484 -1.32 100.61 -40.04
C ALA A 484 -1.28 99.06 -39.94
N PRO A 485 -0.28 98.38 -40.55
CA PRO A 485 0.90 98.92 -41.23
C PRO A 485 0.67 99.51 -42.64
N CYS A 486 -0.54 99.42 -43.22
CA CYS A 486 -0.83 99.81 -44.60
C CYS A 486 -1.56 101.18 -44.71
N THR A 487 -1.65 101.84 -45.89
CA THR A 487 -2.14 103.26 -46.02
C THR A 487 -2.93 103.59 -47.32
N GLY A 488 -4.15 104.15 -47.22
CA GLY A 488 -5.01 104.65 -48.35
C GLY A 488 -6.55 104.49 -48.15
N ASN A 489 -7.40 105.32 -48.78
CA ASN A 489 -8.89 105.35 -48.58
C ASN A 489 -9.69 105.26 -49.92
N ASP A 490 -11.01 104.89 -49.90
CA ASP A 490 -11.84 104.57 -51.12
C ASP A 490 -13.41 104.76 -50.98
N THR A 491 -14.23 104.77 -52.08
CA THR A 491 -15.72 105.13 -52.11
C THR A 491 -16.65 104.56 -53.26
N ALA A 492 -18.00 104.37 -53.10
CA ALA A 492 -19.02 103.89 -54.15
C ALA A 492 -20.57 104.22 -53.91
N GLN A 493 -21.56 103.91 -54.80
CA GLN A 493 -23.03 104.34 -54.78
C GLN A 493 -24.20 103.35 -55.25
N VAL A 494 -25.52 103.54 -54.88
CA VAL A 494 -26.69 102.59 -55.17
C VAL A 494 -28.16 103.20 -55.32
N VAL A 495 -29.18 102.53 -55.99
CA VAL A 495 -30.63 102.94 -56.27
C VAL A 495 -31.75 101.80 -56.17
N VAL A 496 -33.12 101.99 -56.08
CA VAL A 496 -34.20 100.97 -55.62
C VAL A 496 -35.68 100.95 -56.26
N THR A 497 -36.47 99.80 -56.29
CA THR A 497 -37.91 99.52 -56.84
C THR A 497 -38.74 98.29 -56.19
N GLU A 498 -39.92 97.69 -56.65
CA GLU A 498 -40.89 96.73 -55.88
C GLU A 498 -41.71 95.50 -56.59
N GLN A 499 -42.30 94.45 -55.90
CA GLN A 499 -43.14 93.20 -56.38
C GLN A 499 -44.08 92.34 -55.35
N ALA A 500 -44.59 91.05 -55.61
CA ALA A 500 -45.70 90.22 -54.91
C ALA A 500 -45.78 88.58 -54.96
N ALA A 501 -46.88 87.81 -54.53
CA ALA A 501 -46.98 86.36 -53.96
C ALA A 501 -48.15 85.24 -54.29
N PRO A 502 -48.18 83.92 -53.77
CA PRO A 502 -49.07 82.69 -54.10
C PRO A 502 -49.81 81.75 -52.97
N ASN A 503 -50.27 80.44 -53.19
CA ASN A 503 -51.29 79.57 -52.40
C ASN A 503 -51.32 77.92 -52.49
N ALA A 504 -52.12 77.09 -51.70
CA ALA A 504 -52.42 75.55 -51.80
C ALA A 504 -53.65 74.80 -51.03
N GLY A 505 -53.59 73.49 -50.53
CA GLY A 505 -54.74 72.51 -50.13
C GLY A 505 -54.63 71.38 -48.96
N THR A 506 -55.44 70.24 -48.88
CA THR A 506 -55.63 69.25 -47.68
C THR A 506 -55.97 67.69 -47.88
N ASP A 507 -55.77 66.79 -46.86
CA ASP A 507 -55.69 65.26 -46.81
C ASP A 507 -56.97 64.32 -46.71
N GLY A 508 -56.85 62.96 -46.93
CA GLY A 508 -57.93 61.92 -46.78
C GLY A 508 -57.57 60.37 -46.76
N SER A 509 -58.50 59.41 -47.05
CA SER A 509 -58.32 57.92 -46.87
C SER A 509 -59.28 56.95 -47.65
N LEU A 510 -58.97 55.63 -47.77
CA LEU A 510 -59.69 54.59 -48.58
C LEU A 510 -59.50 53.10 -48.11
N THR A 511 -60.40 52.17 -48.49
CA THR A 511 -60.35 50.70 -48.22
C THR A 511 -60.97 49.86 -49.36
N ILE A 512 -60.47 48.63 -49.63
CA ILE A 512 -60.93 47.67 -50.68
C ILE A 512 -61.00 46.20 -50.15
N CYS A 513 -61.45 45.21 -50.94
CA CYS A 513 -61.33 43.78 -50.56
C CYS A 513 -59.99 43.18 -51.06
N GLU A 514 -59.56 42.10 -50.42
CA GLU A 514 -58.22 41.49 -50.59
C GLU A 514 -57.92 41.09 -52.05
N GLY A 515 -56.82 41.61 -52.58
CA GLY A 515 -56.32 41.34 -53.94
C GLY A 515 -56.75 42.33 -55.03
N GLU A 516 -57.35 43.46 -54.68
CA GLU A 516 -57.72 44.54 -55.63
C GLU A 516 -56.62 45.64 -55.74
N THR A 517 -56.74 46.57 -56.70
CA THR A 517 -55.76 47.65 -56.94
C THR A 517 -56.42 49.02 -57.08
N VAL A 518 -55.72 50.08 -56.66
CA VAL A 518 -56.22 51.48 -56.65
C VAL A 518 -55.74 52.33 -57.84
N THR A 519 -56.47 53.40 -58.13
CA THR A 519 -56.25 54.34 -59.24
C THR A 519 -56.21 55.80 -58.79
N GLU A 520 -55.56 56.66 -59.58
CA GLU A 520 -55.33 58.09 -59.26
C GLU A 520 -56.62 58.88 -58.98
N ALA A 521 -57.69 58.57 -59.71
CA ALA A 521 -59.01 59.18 -59.51
C ALA A 521 -59.63 58.86 -58.14
N GLN A 522 -59.29 57.71 -57.54
CA GLN A 522 -59.76 57.33 -56.20
C GLN A 522 -58.98 58.03 -55.09
N LEU A 523 -57.72 58.43 -55.34
CA LEU A 523 -56.91 59.22 -54.41
C LEU A 523 -57.27 60.71 -54.46
N PHE A 524 -57.36 61.31 -55.66
CA PHE A 524 -57.76 62.71 -55.80
C PHE A 524 -59.16 63.02 -55.22
N ALA A 525 -60.06 62.03 -55.23
CA ALA A 525 -61.39 62.14 -54.62
C ALA A 525 -61.37 62.33 -53.07
N GLN A 526 -60.20 62.15 -52.43
CA GLN A 526 -60.01 62.31 -50.99
C GLN A 526 -59.33 63.64 -50.59
N LEU A 527 -58.92 64.49 -51.54
CA LEU A 527 -58.26 65.77 -51.25
C LEU A 527 -59.23 66.97 -51.30
N GLY A 528 -58.91 68.00 -50.52
CA GLY A 528 -59.59 69.30 -50.55
C GLY A 528 -59.27 70.14 -51.80
N ALA A 529 -59.87 71.33 -51.89
CA ALA A 529 -59.61 72.27 -52.99
C ALA A 529 -58.13 72.74 -52.99
N HIS A 530 -57.52 72.78 -54.17
CA HIS A 530 -56.09 73.03 -54.36
C HIS A 530 -55.81 73.73 -55.70
N ASP A 531 -54.66 74.41 -55.79
CA ASP A 531 -54.18 75.01 -57.04
C ASP A 531 -53.62 73.93 -57.99
N SER A 532 -53.86 74.08 -59.29
CA SER A 532 -53.51 73.06 -60.28
C SER A 532 -52.04 73.15 -60.71
N GLY A 533 -51.25 72.10 -60.45
CA GLY A 533 -49.86 72.00 -60.94
C GLY A 533 -48.93 71.05 -60.19
N GLY A 534 -49.41 70.39 -59.13
CA GLY A 534 -48.61 69.48 -58.30
C GLY A 534 -48.49 68.05 -58.80
N THR A 535 -47.68 67.25 -58.08
CA THR A 535 -47.34 65.85 -58.41
C THR A 535 -47.55 64.90 -57.23
N TRP A 536 -47.84 63.61 -57.52
CA TRP A 536 -48.01 62.54 -56.53
C TRP A 536 -46.73 61.72 -56.26
N SER A 537 -46.60 61.16 -55.06
CA SER A 537 -45.58 60.15 -54.69
C SER A 537 -46.06 59.25 -53.53
N PRO A 538 -45.71 57.94 -53.48
CA PRO A 538 -45.02 57.15 -54.49
C PRO A 538 -45.93 56.81 -55.69
N VAL A 539 -45.44 56.01 -56.64
CA VAL A 539 -46.24 55.51 -57.77
C VAL A 539 -47.24 54.46 -57.27
N MET A 540 -48.50 54.55 -57.72
CA MET A 540 -49.65 53.80 -57.19
C MET A 540 -49.59 52.30 -57.44
N ALA A 541 -49.62 51.51 -56.35
CA ALA A 541 -49.81 50.05 -56.36
C ALA A 541 -50.31 49.56 -54.99
N GLY A 542 -51.49 48.91 -54.95
CA GLY A 542 -52.04 48.27 -53.75
C GLY A 542 -52.31 49.20 -52.55
N ALA A 543 -52.48 48.58 -51.37
CA ALA A 543 -52.57 49.28 -50.09
C ALA A 543 -51.26 50.04 -49.77
N GLY A 544 -51.37 51.27 -49.26
CA GLY A 544 -50.23 52.19 -49.12
C GLY A 544 -50.65 53.61 -48.73
N THR A 545 -49.71 54.58 -48.81
CA THR A 545 -49.94 56.00 -48.51
C THR A 545 -49.24 56.89 -49.54
N TYR A 546 -49.90 57.99 -49.94
CA TYR A 546 -49.56 58.81 -51.10
C TYR A 546 -49.65 60.33 -50.78
N THR A 547 -48.84 61.18 -51.41
CA THR A 547 -48.67 62.64 -51.10
C THR A 547 -48.68 63.52 -52.35
N TYR A 548 -49.24 64.74 -52.29
CA TYR A 548 -49.36 65.76 -53.36
C TYR A 548 -48.77 67.14 -52.96
N THR A 549 -48.19 67.95 -53.87
CA THR A 549 -47.47 69.22 -53.53
C THR A 549 -47.43 70.28 -54.66
N VAL A 550 -47.54 71.59 -54.36
CA VAL A 550 -47.58 72.74 -55.32
C VAL A 550 -46.58 73.86 -54.94
N PRO A 551 -45.86 74.52 -55.90
CA PRO A 551 -44.78 75.49 -55.61
C PRO A 551 -45.06 77.00 -55.91
N ALA A 552 -44.22 77.88 -55.36
CA ALA A 552 -44.27 79.35 -55.44
C ALA A 552 -43.27 80.01 -56.42
N THR A 553 -43.37 81.34 -56.60
CA THR A 553 -42.56 82.13 -57.54
C THR A 553 -42.02 83.45 -56.95
N ALA A 554 -40.72 83.69 -57.20
CA ALA A 554 -39.94 84.79 -56.63
C ALA A 554 -40.47 86.21 -56.97
N PRO A 555 -40.33 87.20 -56.05
CA PRO A 555 -39.57 87.17 -54.80
C PRO A 555 -40.30 86.53 -53.60
N CYS A 556 -41.41 85.82 -53.81
CA CYS A 556 -42.11 85.07 -52.77
C CYS A 556 -41.79 83.56 -52.85
N THR A 557 -41.60 82.89 -51.71
CA THR A 557 -40.73 81.70 -51.66
C THR A 557 -41.36 80.39 -51.19
N GLU A 558 -42.59 80.38 -50.66
CA GLU A 558 -43.11 79.23 -49.88
C GLU A 558 -44.15 78.35 -50.62
N ASN A 559 -43.94 77.03 -50.57
CA ASN A 559 -44.74 75.97 -51.22
C ASN A 559 -45.75 75.31 -50.24
N ALA A 560 -46.67 74.44 -50.71
CA ALA A 560 -47.57 73.66 -49.81
C ALA A 560 -48.12 72.32 -50.38
N ALA A 561 -48.67 71.43 -49.53
CA ALA A 561 -48.85 69.97 -49.79
C ALA A 561 -50.00 69.25 -49.00
N ALA A 562 -50.35 68.00 -49.36
CA ALA A 562 -51.39 67.14 -48.72
C ALA A 562 -51.25 65.59 -48.97
N GLN A 563 -51.97 64.69 -48.27
CA GLN A 563 -51.80 63.19 -48.28
C GLN A 563 -53.08 62.29 -48.31
N VAL A 564 -52.97 60.99 -48.68
CA VAL A 564 -54.05 59.96 -48.71
C VAL A 564 -53.57 58.51 -48.38
N VAL A 565 -54.36 57.69 -47.66
CA VAL A 565 -54.04 56.29 -47.20
C VAL A 565 -55.01 55.20 -47.74
N VAL A 566 -54.58 53.93 -47.90
CA VAL A 566 -55.35 52.77 -48.48
C VAL A 566 -55.17 51.44 -47.69
N THR A 567 -56.22 50.59 -47.57
CA THR A 567 -56.27 49.30 -46.79
C THR A 567 -57.14 48.17 -47.42
N GLU A 568 -57.08 46.90 -46.94
CA GLU A 568 -57.72 45.67 -47.53
C GLU A 568 -58.53 44.76 -46.54
N GLN A 569 -59.42 43.86 -47.02
CA GLN A 569 -60.32 42.97 -46.22
C GLN A 569 -60.63 41.57 -46.86
N ALA A 570 -60.71 40.49 -46.06
CA ALA A 570 -60.88 39.08 -46.47
C ALA A 570 -62.36 38.54 -46.58
N LYS A 571 -62.52 37.22 -46.87
CA LYS A 571 -63.78 36.49 -47.15
C LYS A 571 -64.08 35.34 -46.15
N PRO A 572 -65.35 34.93 -45.96
CA PRO A 572 -65.76 33.93 -44.95
C PRO A 572 -65.77 32.46 -45.43
N ASN A 573 -65.81 31.52 -44.47
CA ASN A 573 -65.69 30.06 -44.63
C ASN A 573 -66.46 29.28 -43.53
N ALA A 574 -67.19 28.21 -43.89
CA ALA A 574 -67.98 27.37 -42.96
C ALA A 574 -67.47 25.92 -42.77
N GLY A 575 -66.38 25.52 -43.44
CA GLY A 575 -65.80 24.19 -43.32
C GLY A 575 -66.23 23.20 -44.42
N SER A 576 -66.18 21.90 -44.14
CA SER A 576 -66.47 20.80 -45.09
C SER A 576 -67.39 19.74 -44.50
N ASP A 577 -68.15 19.05 -45.34
CA ASP A 577 -69.04 17.96 -44.90
C ASP A 577 -68.26 16.79 -44.27
N GLY A 578 -68.81 16.21 -43.19
CA GLY A 578 -68.18 15.13 -42.41
C GLY A 578 -69.14 14.03 -41.93
N ALA A 579 -68.59 13.03 -41.22
CA ALA A 579 -69.34 11.89 -40.68
C ALA A 579 -68.75 11.38 -39.37
N LEU A 580 -69.58 10.81 -38.50
CA LEU A 580 -69.21 10.38 -37.15
C LEU A 580 -69.92 9.08 -36.76
N THR A 581 -69.17 8.01 -36.51
CA THR A 581 -69.73 6.78 -35.89
C THR A 581 -69.51 6.83 -34.39
N ILE A 582 -70.52 6.45 -33.59
CA ILE A 582 -70.46 6.34 -32.13
C ILE A 582 -70.83 4.91 -31.68
N CYS A 583 -70.46 4.50 -30.46
CA CYS A 583 -70.90 3.21 -29.92
C CYS A 583 -72.36 3.32 -29.43
N GLU A 584 -73.15 2.25 -29.55
CA GLU A 584 -74.62 2.24 -29.37
C GLU A 584 -75.07 2.85 -28.02
N GLY A 585 -76.09 3.73 -28.07
CA GLY A 585 -76.69 4.35 -26.89
C GLY A 585 -75.97 5.60 -26.35
N THR A 586 -74.94 6.10 -27.01
CA THR A 586 -74.22 7.33 -26.62
C THR A 586 -74.87 8.61 -27.19
N LYS A 587 -74.53 9.79 -26.63
CA LYS A 587 -75.07 11.10 -27.07
C LYS A 587 -74.01 11.95 -27.75
N VAL A 588 -74.42 12.69 -28.78
CA VAL A 588 -73.55 13.60 -29.54
C VAL A 588 -73.43 14.96 -28.85
N THR A 589 -72.24 15.55 -28.90
CA THR A 589 -71.94 16.91 -28.42
C THR A 589 -71.48 17.82 -29.56
N GLU A 590 -71.65 19.13 -29.39
CA GLU A 590 -71.34 20.14 -30.41
C GLU A 590 -69.85 20.11 -30.82
N THR A 591 -68.96 19.88 -29.84
CA THR A 591 -67.51 19.72 -30.05
C THR A 591 -67.17 18.52 -30.95
N GLN A 592 -67.90 17.41 -30.84
CA GLN A 592 -67.67 16.22 -31.68
C GLN A 592 -68.09 16.44 -33.14
N LEU A 593 -69.10 17.29 -33.38
CA LEU A 593 -69.51 17.68 -34.73
C LEU A 593 -68.55 18.70 -35.35
N PHE A 594 -68.17 19.74 -34.61
CA PHE A 594 -67.20 20.74 -35.08
C PHE A 594 -65.86 20.12 -35.48
N ALA A 595 -65.41 19.07 -34.79
CA ALA A 595 -64.20 18.32 -35.15
C ALA A 595 -64.25 17.69 -36.56
N GLN A 596 -65.44 17.44 -37.12
CA GLN A 596 -65.60 16.88 -38.47
C GLN A 596 -65.62 17.93 -39.58
N LEU A 597 -65.79 19.23 -39.26
CA LEU A 597 -65.93 20.31 -40.25
C LEU A 597 -64.60 20.89 -40.76
N GLY A 598 -63.48 20.55 -40.13
CA GLY A 598 -62.19 21.17 -40.42
C GLY A 598 -62.11 22.65 -40.00
N THR A 599 -61.31 23.44 -40.71
CA THR A 599 -61.16 24.89 -40.46
C THR A 599 -62.39 25.67 -40.93
N HIS A 600 -63.07 26.35 -40.01
CA HIS A 600 -64.30 27.12 -40.23
C HIS A 600 -64.32 28.38 -39.36
N ASP A 601 -65.11 29.39 -39.75
CA ASP A 601 -65.25 30.63 -39.00
C ASP A 601 -66.18 30.47 -37.78
N ALA A 602 -65.86 31.19 -36.70
CA ALA A 602 -66.64 31.20 -35.47
C ALA A 602 -67.86 32.14 -35.57
N GLY A 603 -69.01 31.69 -35.07
CA GLY A 603 -70.24 32.51 -34.97
C GLY A 603 -71.40 32.06 -35.87
N GLY A 604 -71.27 30.93 -36.57
CA GLY A 604 -72.39 30.27 -37.25
C GLY A 604 -73.34 29.53 -36.30
N THR A 605 -74.35 28.85 -36.86
CA THR A 605 -75.39 28.15 -36.07
C THR A 605 -75.65 26.72 -36.55
N TRP A 606 -75.80 25.78 -35.62
CA TRP A 606 -76.21 24.39 -35.90
C TRP A 606 -77.73 24.22 -35.99
N SER A 607 -78.19 23.26 -36.81
CA SER A 607 -79.57 22.76 -36.85
C SER A 607 -79.62 21.29 -37.32
N PRO A 608 -80.51 20.43 -36.79
CA PRO A 608 -81.42 20.65 -35.65
C PRO A 608 -80.66 20.65 -34.31
N THR A 609 -81.36 20.85 -33.20
CA THR A 609 -80.77 20.74 -31.85
C THR A 609 -80.29 19.32 -31.56
N LEU A 610 -79.12 19.21 -30.92
CA LEU A 610 -78.32 17.99 -30.78
C LEU A 610 -79.01 16.83 -30.04
N ALA A 611 -78.86 15.61 -30.56
CA ALA A 611 -79.42 14.37 -30.03
C ALA A 611 -78.46 13.17 -30.23
N GLY A 612 -79.00 11.98 -30.55
CA GLY A 612 -78.22 10.78 -30.95
C GLY A 612 -77.93 10.76 -32.45
N ALA A 613 -77.91 9.56 -33.05
CA ALA A 613 -77.75 9.36 -34.49
C ALA A 613 -78.73 10.24 -35.34
N GLY A 614 -78.20 10.83 -36.41
CA GLY A 614 -78.92 11.83 -37.22
C GLY A 614 -77.97 12.73 -38.03
N THR A 615 -78.52 13.68 -38.80
CA THR A 615 -77.73 14.64 -39.60
C THR A 615 -77.92 16.06 -39.09
N TYR A 616 -76.82 16.80 -38.99
CA TYR A 616 -76.75 18.17 -38.45
C TYR A 616 -76.05 19.09 -39.45
N THR A 617 -76.37 20.38 -39.47
CA THR A 617 -75.85 21.37 -40.45
C THR A 617 -75.42 22.67 -39.77
N TYR A 618 -74.27 23.22 -40.17
CA TYR A 618 -73.67 24.49 -39.73
C TYR A 618 -73.64 25.50 -40.90
N THR A 619 -73.70 26.81 -40.58
CA THR A 619 -73.86 27.90 -41.57
C THR A 619 -73.17 29.19 -41.11
N VAL A 620 -72.41 29.84 -42.00
CA VAL A 620 -71.73 31.15 -41.78
C VAL A 620 -72.21 32.19 -42.81
N THR A 621 -72.25 33.48 -42.43
CA THR A 621 -72.85 34.58 -43.22
C THR A 621 -71.86 35.70 -43.54
N ALA A 622 -71.89 36.23 -44.76
CA ALA A 622 -70.97 37.28 -45.23
C ALA A 622 -71.38 38.71 -44.88
N THR A 623 -70.38 39.59 -44.80
CA THR A 623 -70.54 41.05 -44.63
C THR A 623 -69.72 41.83 -45.66
N ALA A 624 -70.33 42.88 -46.22
CA ALA A 624 -69.77 43.73 -47.27
C ALA A 624 -68.42 44.39 -46.88
N PRO A 625 -67.55 44.77 -47.84
CA PRO A 625 -67.77 44.78 -49.30
C PRO A 625 -67.74 43.40 -49.98
N CYS A 626 -67.18 42.37 -49.35
CA CYS A 626 -67.20 41.00 -49.86
C CYS A 626 -68.59 40.31 -49.65
N THR A 627 -68.96 39.33 -50.49
CA THR A 627 -70.33 38.74 -50.50
C THR A 627 -70.36 37.23 -50.77
N GLY A 628 -71.24 36.49 -50.08
CA GLY A 628 -71.50 35.05 -50.26
C GLY A 628 -71.45 34.24 -48.96
N ASN A 629 -72.53 33.55 -48.59
CA ASN A 629 -72.61 32.69 -47.41
C ASN A 629 -72.05 31.28 -47.68
N ASP A 630 -71.74 30.53 -46.62
CA ASP A 630 -71.17 29.18 -46.70
C ASP A 630 -71.79 28.20 -45.67
N THR A 631 -71.78 26.88 -45.92
CA THR A 631 -72.49 25.85 -45.14
C THR A 631 -71.86 24.45 -45.22
N ALA A 632 -71.92 23.66 -44.14
CA ALA A 632 -71.45 22.26 -44.10
C ALA A 632 -72.31 21.35 -43.19
N GLN A 633 -72.27 20.03 -43.39
CA GLN A 633 -73.09 19.02 -42.69
C GLN A 633 -72.27 17.91 -42.01
N VAL A 634 -72.84 17.26 -40.98
CA VAL A 634 -72.28 16.06 -40.35
C VAL A 634 -73.36 15.00 -40.15
N VAL A 635 -73.08 13.75 -40.56
CA VAL A 635 -73.97 12.58 -40.40
C VAL A 635 -73.47 11.66 -39.28
N VAL A 636 -74.36 11.19 -38.40
CA VAL A 636 -74.02 10.36 -37.23
C VAL A 636 -74.71 8.98 -37.26
N THR A 637 -73.96 7.91 -37.00
CA THR A 637 -74.43 6.50 -36.96
C THR A 637 -73.90 5.73 -35.74
N GLU A 638 -74.50 4.57 -35.40
CA GLU A 638 -74.18 3.78 -34.19
C GLU A 638 -73.61 2.37 -34.51
N GLN A 639 -72.78 1.83 -33.61
CA GLN A 639 -72.10 0.52 -33.70
C GLN A 639 -72.23 -0.31 -32.40
N ALA A 640 -72.38 -1.63 -32.52
CA ALA A 640 -72.46 -2.58 -31.40
C ALA A 640 -71.09 -3.05 -30.86
N ALA A 641 -71.09 -3.65 -29.66
CA ALA A 641 -69.90 -4.11 -28.90
C ALA A 641 -69.67 -5.64 -28.96
N PRO A 642 -68.42 -6.13 -28.75
CA PRO A 642 -68.06 -7.55 -28.92
C PRO A 642 -68.37 -8.47 -27.73
N ASN A 643 -68.39 -9.79 -27.96
CA ASN A 643 -68.60 -10.85 -26.97
C ASN A 643 -67.60 -12.03 -27.14
N ALA A 644 -66.96 -12.46 -26.05
CA ALA A 644 -65.95 -13.54 -26.04
C ALA A 644 -66.39 -14.83 -25.32
N GLY A 645 -67.62 -14.93 -24.81
CA GLY A 645 -68.15 -16.13 -24.16
C GLY A 645 -67.96 -16.19 -22.64
N THR A 646 -67.67 -17.39 -22.11
CA THR A 646 -67.61 -17.67 -20.65
C THR A 646 -66.53 -18.72 -20.34
N ASN A 647 -65.94 -18.66 -19.14
CA ASN A 647 -64.77 -19.45 -18.76
C ASN A 647 -65.03 -20.95 -18.59
N GLY A 648 -64.00 -21.77 -18.82
CA GLY A 648 -64.03 -23.24 -18.71
C GLY A 648 -62.71 -23.87 -18.23
N SER A 649 -62.58 -25.20 -18.29
CA SER A 649 -61.37 -25.92 -17.85
C SER A 649 -61.22 -27.29 -18.53
N LEU A 650 -59.99 -27.81 -18.59
CA LEU A 650 -59.60 -29.05 -19.28
C LEU A 650 -58.43 -29.74 -18.53
N THR A 651 -58.30 -31.06 -18.65
CA THR A 651 -57.17 -31.83 -18.11
C THR A 651 -56.62 -32.80 -19.17
N ILE A 652 -55.30 -32.91 -19.29
CA ILE A 652 -54.57 -33.71 -20.30
C ILE A 652 -53.42 -34.51 -19.65
N CYS A 653 -52.76 -35.40 -20.37
CA CYS A 653 -51.53 -36.05 -19.89
C CYS A 653 -50.31 -35.15 -20.13
N GLU A 654 -49.29 -35.24 -19.28
CA GLU A 654 -48.05 -34.44 -19.35
C GLU A 654 -47.36 -34.57 -20.71
N GLY A 655 -46.99 -33.42 -21.31
CA GLY A 655 -46.40 -33.34 -22.64
C GLY A 655 -47.36 -33.47 -23.84
N GLU A 656 -48.67 -33.62 -23.63
CA GLU A 656 -49.67 -33.45 -24.69
C GLU A 656 -49.94 -31.95 -24.96
N THR A 657 -50.12 -31.54 -26.22
CA THR A 657 -50.47 -30.16 -26.58
C THR A 657 -51.98 -29.98 -26.78
N VAL A 658 -52.54 -28.85 -26.33
CA VAL A 658 -53.96 -28.57 -26.54
C VAL A 658 -54.24 -28.05 -27.95
N THR A 659 -55.29 -28.59 -28.57
CA THR A 659 -55.80 -28.07 -29.85
C THR A 659 -56.88 -27.01 -29.62
N GLU A 660 -56.98 -26.07 -30.54
CA GLU A 660 -57.94 -24.97 -30.51
C GLU A 660 -59.40 -25.47 -30.37
N ALA A 661 -59.71 -26.62 -30.97
CA ALA A 661 -61.02 -27.28 -30.87
C ALA A 661 -61.33 -27.81 -29.46
N GLN A 662 -60.33 -28.26 -28.69
CA GLN A 662 -60.51 -28.68 -27.30
C GLN A 662 -60.79 -27.48 -26.38
N LEU A 663 -60.15 -26.32 -26.63
CA LEU A 663 -60.38 -25.09 -25.87
C LEU A 663 -61.73 -24.45 -26.21
N PHE A 664 -62.08 -24.30 -27.49
CA PHE A 664 -63.38 -23.75 -27.90
C PHE A 664 -64.56 -24.59 -27.40
N ALA A 665 -64.39 -25.90 -27.21
CA ALA A 665 -65.41 -26.76 -26.62
C ALA A 665 -65.70 -26.47 -25.12
N GLN A 666 -64.84 -25.70 -24.43
CA GLN A 666 -65.05 -25.26 -23.05
C GLN A 666 -65.62 -23.83 -22.93
N LEU A 667 -65.77 -23.09 -24.04
CA LEU A 667 -66.34 -21.75 -24.03
C LEU A 667 -67.85 -21.77 -24.32
N GLY A 668 -68.60 -20.87 -23.67
CA GLY A 668 -69.96 -20.52 -24.07
C GLY A 668 -70.03 -19.77 -25.42
N ALA A 669 -71.23 -19.34 -25.81
CA ALA A 669 -71.45 -18.64 -27.09
C ALA A 669 -70.64 -17.33 -27.19
N HIS A 670 -69.80 -17.24 -28.22
CA HIS A 670 -68.80 -16.20 -28.45
C HIS A 670 -68.80 -15.74 -29.91
N ASP A 671 -68.26 -14.56 -30.18
CA ASP A 671 -68.09 -14.04 -31.54
C ASP A 671 -66.86 -14.64 -32.21
N SER A 672 -66.97 -14.94 -33.51
CA SER A 672 -65.88 -15.54 -34.29
C SER A 672 -64.87 -14.49 -34.75
N GLY A 673 -63.58 -14.68 -34.44
CA GLY A 673 -62.48 -13.85 -34.96
C GLY A 673 -61.58 -13.23 -33.88
N GLY A 674 -61.87 -13.46 -32.60
CA GLY A 674 -60.91 -13.24 -31.53
C GLY A 674 -59.71 -14.21 -31.59
N THR A 675 -58.71 -13.96 -30.74
CA THR A 675 -57.44 -14.72 -30.68
C THR A 675 -57.23 -15.34 -29.31
N TRP A 676 -56.54 -16.48 -29.27
CA TRP A 676 -56.06 -17.10 -28.03
C TRP A 676 -54.69 -16.51 -27.62
N SER A 677 -54.49 -16.32 -26.31
CA SER A 677 -53.22 -15.93 -25.71
C SER A 677 -53.00 -16.68 -24.38
N PRO A 678 -51.83 -17.32 -24.14
CA PRO A 678 -50.70 -17.47 -25.06
C PRO A 678 -51.03 -18.32 -26.30
N ALA A 679 -50.08 -18.50 -27.20
CA ALA A 679 -50.19 -19.47 -28.30
C ALA A 679 -50.37 -20.89 -27.73
N LEU A 680 -51.07 -21.75 -28.47
CA LEU A 680 -51.45 -23.10 -28.02
C LEU A 680 -50.23 -23.98 -27.76
N ASP A 681 -50.17 -24.57 -26.57
CA ASP A 681 -49.05 -25.37 -26.04
C ASP A 681 -49.59 -26.47 -25.08
N GLY A 682 -48.85 -26.87 -24.04
CA GLY A 682 -49.33 -27.74 -22.94
C GLY A 682 -50.24 -27.05 -21.91
N ALA A 683 -50.02 -27.35 -20.63
CA ALA A 683 -50.76 -26.79 -19.49
C ALA A 683 -50.62 -25.27 -19.38
N GLY A 684 -51.71 -24.60 -19.03
CA GLY A 684 -51.75 -23.15 -18.94
C GLY A 684 -53.16 -22.57 -18.85
N THR A 685 -53.27 -21.27 -18.60
CA THR A 685 -54.54 -20.54 -18.69
C THR A 685 -54.60 -19.79 -20.00
N TYR A 686 -55.40 -20.30 -20.94
CA TYR A 686 -55.58 -19.70 -22.26
C TYR A 686 -56.71 -18.69 -22.22
N THR A 687 -56.45 -17.47 -22.67
CA THR A 687 -57.42 -16.37 -22.73
C THR A 687 -57.84 -16.14 -24.17
N TYR A 688 -59.13 -16.32 -24.48
CA TYR A 688 -59.72 -15.90 -25.74
C TYR A 688 -60.09 -14.42 -25.64
N THR A 689 -59.63 -13.61 -26.60
CA THR A 689 -59.85 -12.15 -26.64
C THR A 689 -60.50 -11.75 -27.96
N VAL A 690 -61.69 -11.14 -27.88
CA VAL A 690 -62.34 -10.48 -29.03
C VAL A 690 -62.14 -8.98 -28.89
N THR A 691 -61.22 -8.45 -29.70
CA THR A 691 -60.81 -7.04 -29.66
C THR A 691 -61.93 -6.11 -30.16
N ALA A 692 -62.19 -5.04 -29.42
CA ALA A 692 -63.14 -4.02 -29.85
C ALA A 692 -62.53 -3.14 -30.95
N THR A 693 -63.32 -2.83 -31.97
CA THR A 693 -62.99 -1.84 -33.00
C THR A 693 -63.62 -0.49 -32.65
N ALA A 694 -62.78 0.55 -32.64
CA ALA A 694 -63.21 1.93 -32.40
C ALA A 694 -64.39 2.29 -33.34
N PRO A 695 -65.45 2.97 -32.84
CA PRO A 695 -65.49 3.80 -31.63
C PRO A 695 -65.74 3.07 -30.30
N CYS A 696 -66.01 1.76 -30.30
CA CYS A 696 -66.12 0.99 -29.05
C CYS A 696 -64.71 0.59 -28.56
N THR A 697 -64.40 0.78 -27.27
CA THR A 697 -63.02 0.66 -26.74
C THR A 697 -62.73 -0.60 -25.93
N GLU A 698 -63.75 -1.24 -25.36
CA GLU A 698 -63.57 -2.33 -24.38
C GLU A 698 -63.60 -3.71 -25.04
N ASN A 699 -62.48 -4.42 -25.02
CA ASN A 699 -62.36 -5.80 -25.49
C ASN A 699 -63.19 -6.77 -24.63
N ALA A 700 -63.73 -7.82 -25.24
CA ALA A 700 -64.31 -8.94 -24.50
C ALA A 700 -63.27 -10.07 -24.33
N THR A 701 -63.27 -10.74 -23.16
CA THR A 701 -62.37 -11.87 -22.87
C THR A 701 -63.08 -13.02 -22.16
N ALA A 702 -62.57 -14.25 -22.34
CA ALA A 702 -62.94 -15.46 -21.59
C ALA A 702 -61.71 -16.38 -21.45
N GLN A 703 -61.69 -17.27 -20.45
CA GLN A 703 -60.51 -18.08 -20.12
C GLN A 703 -60.79 -19.58 -19.99
N VAL A 704 -59.87 -20.42 -20.43
CA VAL A 704 -59.87 -21.88 -20.23
C VAL A 704 -58.60 -22.29 -19.48
N VAL A 705 -58.77 -22.92 -18.32
CA VAL A 705 -57.65 -23.41 -17.50
C VAL A 705 -57.36 -24.88 -17.82
N VAL A 706 -56.18 -25.14 -18.37
CA VAL A 706 -55.67 -26.47 -18.72
C VAL A 706 -54.69 -26.94 -17.65
N THR A 707 -54.86 -28.15 -17.14
CA THR A 707 -53.95 -28.81 -16.18
C THR A 707 -53.40 -30.13 -16.74
N GLU A 708 -52.13 -30.43 -16.52
CA GLU A 708 -51.54 -31.73 -16.85
C GLU A 708 -51.63 -32.72 -15.67
N GLN A 709 -51.65 -34.01 -16.01
CA GLN A 709 -51.40 -35.12 -15.09
C GLN A 709 -50.13 -35.85 -15.54
N ALA A 710 -49.18 -36.05 -14.63
CA ALA A 710 -47.91 -36.71 -14.92
C ALA A 710 -48.08 -38.10 -15.53
N ALA A 711 -47.19 -38.43 -16.48
CA ALA A 711 -47.05 -39.78 -17.00
C ALA A 711 -46.27 -40.66 -15.99
N PRO A 712 -46.51 -41.99 -15.93
CA PRO A 712 -45.70 -42.88 -15.11
C PRO A 712 -44.25 -42.90 -15.61
N ASN A 713 -43.30 -42.82 -14.68
CA ASN A 713 -41.86 -42.72 -14.97
C ASN A 713 -41.12 -43.88 -14.30
N ALA A 714 -40.57 -44.80 -15.07
CA ALA A 714 -39.77 -45.92 -14.57
C ALA A 714 -38.27 -45.59 -14.45
N GLY A 715 -37.86 -44.36 -14.78
CA GLY A 715 -36.47 -43.95 -14.92
C GLY A 715 -35.90 -44.32 -16.29
N THR A 716 -34.59 -44.15 -16.45
CA THR A 716 -33.85 -44.63 -17.63
C THR A 716 -33.08 -45.90 -17.31
N ASP A 717 -32.82 -46.71 -18.34
CA ASP A 717 -31.94 -47.88 -18.25
C ASP A 717 -30.59 -47.54 -17.58
N GLY A 718 -30.10 -48.48 -16.79
CA GLY A 718 -28.87 -48.38 -16.02
C GLY A 718 -28.01 -49.65 -16.12
N SER A 719 -26.85 -49.60 -15.49
CA SER A 719 -25.95 -50.75 -15.37
C SER A 719 -25.37 -50.81 -13.96
N LEU A 720 -25.08 -52.02 -13.49
CA LEU A 720 -24.40 -52.26 -12.22
C LEU A 720 -23.28 -53.27 -12.45
N THR A 721 -22.06 -52.95 -12.03
CA THR A 721 -21.00 -53.95 -11.94
C THR A 721 -20.81 -54.35 -10.49
N ILE A 722 -20.71 -55.65 -10.24
CA ILE A 722 -20.46 -56.27 -8.92
C ILE A 722 -19.24 -57.20 -9.02
N CYS A 723 -18.71 -57.66 -7.90
CA CYS A 723 -17.65 -58.68 -7.93
C CYS A 723 -18.23 -60.07 -8.24
N GLU A 724 -17.41 -60.92 -8.87
CA GLU A 724 -17.78 -62.31 -9.21
C GLU A 724 -18.30 -63.08 -7.97
N GLY A 725 -19.54 -63.56 -8.05
CA GLY A 725 -20.21 -64.31 -6.97
C GLY A 725 -21.09 -63.51 -6.00
N GLU A 726 -21.24 -62.19 -6.15
CA GLU A 726 -22.15 -61.38 -5.33
C GLU A 726 -23.64 -61.44 -5.77
N THR A 727 -24.55 -60.87 -4.97
CA THR A 727 -26.00 -60.83 -5.26
C THR A 727 -26.60 -59.44 -5.03
N VAL A 728 -27.47 -59.00 -5.93
CA VAL A 728 -28.06 -57.64 -5.91
C VAL A 728 -29.35 -57.54 -5.10
N THR A 729 -29.57 -56.37 -4.50
CA THR A 729 -30.81 -56.01 -3.79
C THR A 729 -31.67 -55.02 -4.59
N ALA A 730 -32.96 -54.94 -4.26
CA ALA A 730 -33.90 -54.02 -4.93
C ALA A 730 -33.47 -52.55 -4.80
N THR A 731 -32.84 -52.19 -3.68
CA THR A 731 -32.32 -50.84 -3.43
C THR A 731 -31.09 -50.53 -4.28
N GLN A 732 -30.15 -51.48 -4.45
CA GLN A 732 -29.00 -51.30 -5.32
C GLN A 732 -29.41 -51.11 -6.78
N LEU A 733 -30.37 -51.90 -7.28
CA LEU A 733 -30.89 -51.77 -8.64
C LEU A 733 -31.67 -50.46 -8.84
N PHE A 734 -32.56 -50.10 -7.91
CA PHE A 734 -33.33 -48.85 -7.99
C PHE A 734 -32.42 -47.61 -7.94
N ALA A 735 -31.27 -47.68 -7.26
CA ALA A 735 -30.26 -46.63 -7.27
C ALA A 735 -29.47 -46.51 -8.59
N GLN A 736 -29.54 -47.49 -9.51
CA GLN A 736 -28.93 -47.39 -10.85
C GLN A 736 -29.92 -46.95 -11.95
N LEU A 737 -31.21 -46.82 -11.63
CA LEU A 737 -32.18 -46.24 -12.56
C LEU A 737 -31.94 -44.74 -12.67
N GLY A 738 -31.70 -44.25 -13.89
CA GLY A 738 -31.44 -42.83 -14.13
C GLY A 738 -32.71 -41.98 -14.10
N GLY A 739 -32.54 -40.66 -13.93
CA GLY A 739 -33.66 -39.71 -13.87
C GLY A 739 -34.36 -39.69 -12.52
N THR A 740 -35.69 -39.65 -12.52
CA THR A 740 -36.55 -39.57 -11.32
C THR A 740 -37.61 -40.68 -11.34
N PRO A 741 -37.22 -41.96 -11.18
CA PRO A 741 -38.15 -43.08 -11.22
C PRO A 741 -39.18 -43.04 -10.10
N ASP A 742 -40.45 -43.29 -10.43
CA ASP A 742 -41.57 -43.36 -9.50
C ASP A 742 -41.39 -44.53 -8.51
N THR A 743 -41.61 -44.27 -7.23
CA THR A 743 -41.57 -45.30 -6.18
C THR A 743 -42.84 -46.14 -6.15
N GLY A 744 -42.72 -47.46 -6.32
CA GLY A 744 -43.85 -48.40 -6.18
C GLY A 744 -44.09 -49.33 -7.37
N GLY A 745 -43.26 -49.23 -8.42
CA GLY A 745 -43.17 -50.21 -9.48
C GLY A 745 -42.57 -51.56 -9.04
N THR A 746 -42.50 -52.52 -9.95
CA THR A 746 -42.08 -53.90 -9.66
C THR A 746 -40.90 -54.35 -10.50
N TRP A 747 -39.96 -55.09 -9.89
CA TRP A 747 -38.81 -55.72 -10.55
C TRP A 747 -39.12 -57.13 -11.07
N SER A 748 -38.55 -57.49 -12.23
CA SER A 748 -38.56 -58.85 -12.79
C SER A 748 -37.25 -59.11 -13.58
N PRO A 749 -36.60 -60.28 -13.48
CA PRO A 749 -36.95 -61.44 -12.66
C PRO A 749 -36.69 -61.21 -11.15
N ALA A 750 -36.90 -62.24 -10.34
CA ALA A 750 -36.49 -62.21 -8.93
C ALA A 750 -34.97 -62.07 -8.79
N LEU A 751 -34.52 -61.35 -7.77
CA LEU A 751 -33.15 -60.83 -7.66
C LEU A 751 -32.12 -61.92 -7.33
N ALA A 752 -30.97 -61.86 -8.00
CA ALA A 752 -29.88 -62.85 -7.94
C ALA A 752 -28.49 -62.17 -8.20
N GLY A 753 -27.55 -62.85 -8.85
CA GLY A 753 -26.28 -62.28 -9.33
C GLY A 753 -26.41 -61.54 -10.67
N ALA A 754 -25.39 -61.63 -11.55
CA ALA A 754 -25.43 -61.03 -12.88
C ALA A 754 -26.66 -61.42 -13.72
N GLY A 755 -27.14 -60.46 -14.52
CA GLY A 755 -28.37 -60.57 -15.30
C GLY A 755 -29.06 -59.24 -15.52
N THR A 756 -30.06 -59.20 -16.40
CA THR A 756 -30.86 -58.00 -16.66
C THR A 756 -32.16 -58.03 -15.89
N TYR A 757 -32.44 -56.95 -15.14
CA TYR A 757 -33.65 -56.79 -14.34
C TYR A 757 -34.45 -55.60 -14.86
N THR A 758 -35.76 -55.78 -15.07
CA THR A 758 -36.67 -54.74 -15.56
C THR A 758 -37.54 -54.23 -14.41
N TYR A 759 -37.56 -52.91 -14.22
CA TYR A 759 -38.52 -52.18 -13.39
C TYR A 759 -39.72 -51.75 -14.24
N THR A 760 -40.90 -51.61 -13.64
CA THR A 760 -42.14 -51.27 -14.39
C THR A 760 -43.09 -50.46 -13.53
N VAL A 761 -43.55 -49.32 -14.07
CA VAL A 761 -44.53 -48.42 -13.45
C VAL A 761 -45.80 -48.40 -14.32
N THR A 762 -46.98 -48.44 -13.67
CA THR A 762 -48.26 -48.67 -14.36
C THR A 762 -49.08 -47.39 -14.48
N ALA A 763 -49.65 -47.14 -15.67
CA ALA A 763 -50.40 -45.92 -15.96
C ALA A 763 -51.79 -45.87 -15.29
N THR A 764 -52.24 -44.65 -15.01
CA THR A 764 -53.62 -44.32 -14.66
C THR A 764 -54.19 -43.24 -15.58
N ALA A 765 -55.41 -43.46 -16.07
CA ALA A 765 -56.09 -42.56 -17.01
C ALA A 765 -56.15 -41.09 -16.50
N PRO A 766 -56.05 -40.08 -17.38
CA PRO A 766 -56.10 -40.16 -18.85
C PRO A 766 -54.85 -40.72 -19.53
N CYS A 767 -53.70 -40.76 -18.86
CA CYS A 767 -52.48 -41.38 -19.39
C CYS A 767 -52.68 -42.91 -19.59
N THR A 768 -52.13 -43.48 -20.68
CA THR A 768 -52.46 -44.86 -21.12
C THR A 768 -51.28 -45.81 -21.33
N GLY A 769 -50.03 -45.32 -21.35
CA GLY A 769 -48.83 -46.15 -21.51
C GLY A 769 -48.13 -46.38 -20.17
N ASN A 770 -47.91 -47.65 -19.80
CA ASN A 770 -46.95 -48.01 -18.76
C ASN A 770 -45.52 -47.65 -19.19
N ASP A 771 -44.65 -47.40 -18.23
CA ASP A 771 -43.22 -47.18 -18.48
C ASP A 771 -42.35 -48.27 -17.84
N THR A 772 -41.17 -48.51 -18.43
CA THR A 772 -40.25 -49.59 -18.06
C THR A 772 -38.79 -49.22 -18.29
N ALA A 773 -37.94 -49.52 -17.31
CA ALA A 773 -36.48 -49.34 -17.41
C ALA A 773 -35.75 -50.63 -16.97
N GLN A 774 -34.54 -50.84 -17.46
CA GLN A 774 -33.73 -52.04 -17.20
C GLN A 774 -32.41 -51.72 -16.54
N VAL A 775 -31.99 -52.53 -15.57
CA VAL A 775 -30.63 -52.52 -15.02
C VAL A 775 -29.92 -53.80 -15.46
N VAL A 776 -28.83 -53.64 -16.21
CA VAL A 776 -27.96 -54.75 -16.61
C VAL A 776 -26.87 -54.93 -15.55
N VAL A 777 -26.89 -56.07 -14.86
CA VAL A 777 -25.86 -56.44 -13.87
C VAL A 777 -24.79 -57.29 -14.52
N THR A 778 -23.53 -56.88 -14.40
CA THR A 778 -22.34 -57.62 -14.87
C THR A 778 -21.38 -57.90 -13.71
N GLU A 779 -20.63 -59.00 -13.80
CA GLU A 779 -19.62 -59.37 -12.81
C GLU A 779 -18.20 -59.03 -13.30
N GLN A 780 -17.36 -58.49 -12.41
CA GLN A 780 -15.93 -58.21 -12.64
C GLN A 780 -15.07 -59.19 -11.83
N ALA A 781 -14.00 -59.71 -12.46
CA ALA A 781 -12.93 -60.44 -11.79
C ALA A 781 -11.96 -59.49 -11.07
N ALA A 782 -11.40 -59.93 -9.94
CA ALA A 782 -10.51 -59.12 -9.11
C ALA A 782 -9.19 -58.73 -9.83
N PRO A 783 -8.71 -57.48 -9.69
CA PRO A 783 -7.48 -57.01 -10.33
C PRO A 783 -6.20 -57.60 -9.70
N ASN A 784 -5.10 -57.61 -10.45
CA ASN A 784 -3.80 -58.11 -10.01
C ASN A 784 -2.67 -57.13 -10.36
N ALA A 785 -2.09 -56.46 -9.36
CA ALA A 785 -0.97 -55.52 -9.55
C ALA A 785 0.42 -56.18 -9.51
N GLY A 786 0.52 -57.50 -9.34
CA GLY A 786 1.78 -58.21 -9.18
C GLY A 786 2.31 -58.20 -7.74
N THR A 787 3.63 -58.16 -7.59
CA THR A 787 4.33 -58.19 -6.29
C THR A 787 5.51 -57.22 -6.29
N ASN A 788 5.91 -56.78 -5.09
CA ASN A 788 6.88 -55.70 -4.91
C ASN A 788 8.27 -56.00 -5.51
N GLY A 789 8.98 -54.95 -5.92
CA GLY A 789 10.31 -55.00 -6.51
C GLY A 789 11.22 -53.85 -6.08
N SER A 790 12.43 -53.81 -6.64
CA SER A 790 13.47 -52.82 -6.33
C SER A 790 14.28 -52.46 -7.57
N LEU A 791 14.71 -51.21 -7.68
CA LEU A 791 15.56 -50.70 -8.75
C LEU A 791 16.64 -49.78 -8.16
N THR A 792 17.83 -49.81 -8.74
CA THR A 792 18.89 -48.82 -8.44
C THR A 792 19.25 -48.09 -9.73
N ILE A 793 19.38 -46.77 -9.64
CA ILE A 793 19.71 -45.83 -10.72
C ILE A 793 20.83 -44.90 -10.27
N CYS A 794 21.36 -44.07 -11.17
CA CYS A 794 22.32 -43.04 -10.78
C CYS A 794 21.63 -41.77 -10.30
N GLU A 795 22.29 -41.05 -9.41
CA GLU A 795 21.84 -39.75 -8.89
C GLU A 795 21.40 -38.81 -10.03
N GLY A 796 20.19 -38.26 -9.92
CA GLY A 796 19.60 -37.37 -10.93
C GLY A 796 19.09 -38.04 -12.22
N GLU A 797 19.17 -39.37 -12.37
CA GLU A 797 18.45 -40.07 -13.44
C GLU A 797 16.93 -40.12 -13.15
N THR A 798 16.11 -40.25 -14.20
CA THR A 798 14.65 -40.39 -14.06
C THR A 798 14.19 -41.79 -14.47
N VAL A 799 13.37 -42.43 -13.64
CA VAL A 799 12.81 -43.76 -13.95
C VAL A 799 11.68 -43.66 -14.97
N THR A 800 11.61 -44.64 -15.87
CA THR A 800 10.48 -44.80 -16.78
C THR A 800 9.51 -45.89 -16.32
N ALA A 801 8.24 -45.77 -16.70
CA ALA A 801 7.20 -46.77 -16.43
C ALA A 801 7.61 -48.18 -16.88
N THR A 802 8.40 -48.30 -17.95
CA THR A 802 8.93 -49.56 -18.46
C THR A 802 9.98 -50.17 -17.54
N GLN A 803 10.88 -49.37 -16.97
CA GLN A 803 11.88 -49.84 -16.00
C GLN A 803 11.23 -50.30 -14.69
N LEU A 804 10.25 -49.54 -14.19
CA LEU A 804 9.51 -49.88 -12.97
C LEU A 804 8.64 -51.13 -13.16
N PHE A 805 7.84 -51.20 -14.23
CA PHE A 805 6.96 -52.35 -14.49
C PHE A 805 7.75 -53.64 -14.73
N ALA A 806 9.00 -53.55 -15.21
CA ALA A 806 9.89 -54.70 -15.33
C ALA A 806 10.40 -55.26 -13.98
N GLN A 807 10.28 -54.51 -12.87
CA GLN A 807 10.64 -55.01 -11.52
C GLN A 807 9.45 -55.63 -10.76
N LEU A 808 8.21 -55.49 -11.25
CA LEU A 808 7.04 -56.09 -10.62
C LEU A 808 7.04 -57.60 -10.82
N GLY A 809 7.04 -58.36 -9.73
CA GLY A 809 7.03 -59.83 -9.78
C GLY A 809 5.63 -60.40 -10.08
N GLY A 810 5.59 -61.59 -10.70
CA GLY A 810 4.35 -62.32 -10.95
C GLY A 810 3.76 -62.08 -12.34
N THR A 811 2.45 -61.85 -12.41
CA THR A 811 1.72 -61.55 -13.66
C THR A 811 0.84 -60.31 -13.48
N PRO A 812 1.42 -59.11 -13.32
CA PRO A 812 0.65 -57.87 -13.17
C PRO A 812 -0.18 -57.56 -14.41
N ASP A 813 -1.42 -57.12 -14.20
CA ASP A 813 -2.33 -56.68 -15.25
C ASP A 813 -1.82 -55.39 -15.91
N THR A 814 -1.85 -55.35 -17.24
CA THR A 814 -1.37 -54.19 -18.00
C THR A 814 -2.43 -53.09 -18.07
N GLY A 815 -2.09 -51.90 -17.56
CA GLY A 815 -2.93 -50.70 -17.66
C GLY A 815 -3.19 -49.97 -16.34
N GLY A 816 -2.68 -50.49 -15.22
CA GLY A 816 -2.59 -49.74 -13.96
C GLY A 816 -1.67 -48.51 -14.05
N THR A 817 -1.77 -47.66 -13.02
CA THR A 817 -1.09 -46.35 -12.94
C THR A 817 -0.03 -46.33 -11.85
N TRP A 818 1.07 -45.61 -12.09
CA TRP A 818 2.10 -45.33 -11.09
C TRP A 818 1.78 -44.07 -10.28
N SER A 819 2.05 -44.10 -8.97
CA SER A 819 2.03 -42.94 -8.07
C SER A 819 3.22 -43.02 -7.09
N PRO A 820 3.96 -41.93 -6.81
CA PRO A 820 3.83 -40.59 -7.39
C PRO A 820 4.21 -40.56 -8.88
N VAL A 821 4.18 -39.36 -9.49
CA VAL A 821 4.70 -39.16 -10.85
C VAL A 821 6.18 -39.51 -10.87
N MET A 822 6.60 -40.25 -11.91
CA MET A 822 7.94 -40.83 -12.01
C MET A 822 9.03 -39.75 -12.07
N ALA A 823 9.99 -39.84 -11.15
CA ALA A 823 11.12 -38.93 -10.96
C ALA A 823 12.40 -39.77 -10.73
N GLY A 824 13.27 -39.37 -9.79
CA GLY A 824 14.45 -40.13 -9.36
C GLY A 824 14.13 -41.20 -8.30
N ALA A 825 14.94 -41.25 -7.25
CA ALA A 825 14.75 -42.10 -6.07
C ALA A 825 13.37 -41.91 -5.43
N GLY A 826 12.85 -42.99 -4.83
CA GLY A 826 11.55 -42.97 -4.16
C GLY A 826 10.77 -44.28 -4.28
N THR A 827 9.63 -44.31 -3.60
CA THR A 827 8.76 -45.50 -3.52
C THR A 827 7.58 -45.32 -4.47
N TYR A 828 7.60 -46.04 -5.60
CA TYR A 828 6.55 -45.95 -6.63
C TYR A 828 5.55 -47.10 -6.49
N THR A 829 4.27 -46.76 -6.35
CA THR A 829 3.17 -47.73 -6.23
C THR A 829 2.47 -47.89 -7.57
N TYR A 830 2.44 -49.12 -8.09
CA TYR A 830 1.59 -49.51 -9.21
C TYR A 830 0.21 -49.88 -8.68
N THR A 831 -0.82 -49.21 -9.19
CA THR A 831 -2.22 -49.46 -8.81
C THR A 831 -3.01 -49.95 -10.03
N VAL A 832 -3.55 -51.16 -9.97
CA VAL A 832 -4.51 -51.68 -10.95
C VAL A 832 -5.90 -51.53 -10.35
N LYS A 833 -6.70 -50.61 -10.91
CA LYS A 833 -7.99 -50.27 -10.31
C LYS A 833 -9.04 -51.37 -10.47
N GLY A 834 -9.70 -51.70 -9.37
CA GLY A 834 -10.97 -52.42 -9.38
C GLY A 834 -12.11 -51.41 -9.51
N ASN A 835 -12.98 -51.57 -10.50
CA ASN A 835 -14.07 -50.60 -10.70
C ASN A 835 -15.30 -50.92 -9.82
N ALA A 836 -15.47 -52.20 -9.48
CA ALA A 836 -16.46 -52.68 -8.51
C ALA A 836 -15.85 -53.50 -7.36
N CYS A 837 -14.56 -53.83 -7.44
CA CYS A 837 -13.80 -54.60 -6.44
C CYS A 837 -12.65 -53.74 -5.89
N GLU A 838 -12.00 -54.17 -4.81
CA GLU A 838 -10.89 -53.40 -4.22
C GLU A 838 -9.69 -53.25 -5.19
N ASP A 839 -9.02 -52.09 -5.16
CA ASP A 839 -7.83 -51.80 -5.97
C ASP A 839 -6.66 -52.72 -5.58
N ALA A 840 -6.00 -53.32 -6.57
CA ALA A 840 -4.76 -54.06 -6.32
C ALA A 840 -3.55 -53.12 -6.40
N THR A 841 -2.59 -53.27 -5.49
CA THR A 841 -1.37 -52.46 -5.43
C THR A 841 -0.10 -53.30 -5.29
N ALA A 842 0.99 -52.84 -5.89
CA ALA A 842 2.34 -53.39 -5.72
C ALA A 842 3.37 -52.25 -5.80
N ILE A 843 4.49 -52.37 -5.09
CA ILE A 843 5.44 -51.28 -4.86
C ILE A 843 6.82 -51.59 -5.47
N VAL A 844 7.42 -50.63 -6.18
CA VAL A 844 8.83 -50.65 -6.57
C VAL A 844 9.57 -49.55 -5.82
N THR A 845 10.58 -49.94 -5.05
CA THR A 845 11.48 -48.99 -4.37
C THR A 845 12.66 -48.67 -5.26
N VAL A 846 12.89 -47.39 -5.54
CA VAL A 846 14.02 -46.89 -6.33
C VAL A 846 15.02 -46.23 -5.39
N THR A 847 16.28 -46.67 -5.45
CA THR A 847 17.41 -46.03 -4.76
C THR A 847 18.34 -45.39 -5.79
N GLU A 848 18.93 -44.25 -5.44
CA GLU A 848 20.03 -43.65 -6.21
C GLU A 848 21.39 -44.12 -5.68
N ASP A 849 22.39 -44.15 -6.55
CA ASP A 849 23.82 -44.37 -6.26
C ASP A 849 24.62 -43.23 -6.93
N ILE A 850 25.63 -42.71 -6.25
CA ILE A 850 26.31 -41.45 -6.62
C ILE A 850 27.44 -41.69 -7.62
N GLN A 851 27.85 -40.67 -8.39
CA GLN A 851 29.01 -40.82 -9.29
C GLN A 851 30.32 -40.88 -8.49
N PRO A 852 31.22 -41.86 -8.73
CA PRO A 852 32.52 -41.94 -8.05
C PRO A 852 33.37 -40.70 -8.31
N ASN A 853 33.56 -39.86 -7.29
CA ASN A 853 34.29 -38.59 -7.40
C ASN A 853 35.40 -38.50 -6.35
N ALA A 854 36.66 -38.62 -6.76
CA ALA A 854 37.81 -38.45 -5.87
C ALA A 854 38.25 -36.98 -5.69
N GLY A 855 37.53 -36.02 -6.30
CA GLY A 855 37.88 -34.60 -6.26
C GLY A 855 38.81 -34.16 -7.39
N THR A 856 39.52 -33.05 -7.20
CA THR A 856 40.46 -32.48 -8.17
C THR A 856 41.88 -32.39 -7.61
N ASP A 857 42.91 -32.56 -8.45
CA ASP A 857 44.31 -32.39 -8.07
C ASP A 857 44.55 -31.01 -7.41
N ALA A 858 45.25 -30.99 -6.28
CA ALA A 858 45.43 -29.81 -5.43
C ALA A 858 46.88 -29.62 -4.97
N THR A 859 47.20 -28.43 -4.46
CA THR A 859 48.50 -28.08 -3.88
C THR A 859 48.31 -27.43 -2.51
N LEU A 860 49.10 -27.85 -1.53
CA LEU A 860 49.10 -27.29 -0.17
C LEU A 860 50.51 -26.86 0.20
N SER A 861 50.69 -25.58 0.54
CA SER A 861 51.91 -25.13 1.22
C SER A 861 51.71 -25.19 2.74
N ILE A 862 52.76 -25.61 3.45
CA ILE A 862 52.82 -25.61 4.92
C ILE A 862 54.09 -24.90 5.39
N CYS A 863 54.11 -24.47 6.65
CA CYS A 863 55.29 -23.94 7.30
C CYS A 863 56.39 -25.00 7.50
N PRO A 864 57.63 -24.60 7.84
CA PRO A 864 58.68 -25.54 8.26
C PRO A 864 58.26 -26.38 9.49
N ASP A 865 58.70 -27.63 9.53
CA ASP A 865 58.44 -28.63 10.59
C ASP A 865 56.95 -29.01 10.86
N GLU A 866 56.00 -28.41 10.14
CA GLU A 866 54.58 -28.80 10.15
C GLU A 866 54.31 -30.17 9.50
N THR A 867 53.18 -30.79 9.88
CA THR A 867 52.71 -32.05 9.27
C THR A 867 51.20 -32.09 9.12
N VAL A 868 50.72 -32.75 8.07
CA VAL A 868 49.30 -32.77 7.70
C VAL A 868 48.64 -34.14 7.94
N THR A 869 47.34 -34.11 8.20
CA THR A 869 46.49 -35.28 8.46
C THR A 869 45.76 -35.75 7.20
N GLN A 870 45.24 -36.98 7.24
CA GLN A 870 44.36 -37.51 6.20
C GLN A 870 43.10 -36.65 5.98
N ALA A 871 42.55 -36.05 7.05
CA ALA A 871 41.35 -35.22 6.98
C ALA A 871 41.60 -33.88 6.25
N GLN A 872 42.70 -33.19 6.57
CA GLN A 872 43.08 -31.94 5.90
C GLN A 872 43.30 -32.16 4.40
N LEU A 873 44.03 -33.21 4.00
CA LEU A 873 44.25 -33.48 2.57
C LEU A 873 42.97 -33.90 1.84
N LEU A 874 41.98 -34.49 2.50
CA LEU A 874 40.71 -34.84 1.88
C LEU A 874 39.86 -33.60 1.57
N ALA A 875 39.81 -32.63 2.49
CA ALA A 875 39.11 -31.36 2.28
C ALA A 875 39.64 -30.60 1.04
N LEU A 876 40.97 -30.57 0.86
CA LEU A 876 41.64 -29.92 -0.27
C LEU A 876 41.29 -30.49 -1.65
N LEU A 877 40.84 -31.74 -1.73
CA LEU A 877 40.42 -32.36 -2.99
C LEU A 877 39.00 -31.96 -3.41
N GLY A 878 38.19 -31.39 -2.51
CA GLY A 878 36.79 -31.05 -2.80
C GLY A 878 35.90 -32.27 -3.04
N THR A 879 36.14 -33.37 -2.34
CA THR A 879 35.26 -34.55 -2.32
C THR A 879 34.78 -34.86 -0.91
N ASP A 880 33.50 -35.14 -0.80
CA ASP A 880 32.78 -35.58 0.40
C ASP A 880 32.77 -37.11 0.56
N THR A 881 33.10 -37.86 -0.50
CA THR A 881 32.99 -39.33 -0.50
C THR A 881 34.05 -39.98 0.41
N PRO A 882 33.67 -40.63 1.54
CA PRO A 882 34.64 -41.10 2.54
C PRO A 882 35.17 -42.52 2.27
N LEU A 883 34.77 -43.12 1.14
CA LEU A 883 35.02 -44.52 0.79
C LEU A 883 36.28 -44.74 -0.08
N GLY A 884 37.06 -43.68 -0.31
CA GLY A 884 38.31 -43.75 -1.06
C GLY A 884 39.50 -44.19 -0.21
N THR A 885 40.63 -44.45 -0.87
CA THR A 885 41.89 -44.85 -0.22
C THR A 885 43.06 -43.99 -0.71
N TRP A 886 43.96 -43.64 0.20
CA TRP A 886 45.15 -42.85 -0.10
C TRP A 886 46.38 -43.71 -0.41
N SER A 887 47.23 -43.22 -1.32
CA SER A 887 48.53 -43.80 -1.65
C SER A 887 49.57 -42.71 -1.96
N PRO A 888 50.66 -42.58 -1.19
CA PRO A 888 50.90 -43.22 0.11
C PRO A 888 49.92 -42.74 1.19
N ASN A 889 49.96 -43.35 2.39
CA ASN A 889 49.19 -42.87 3.54
C ASN A 889 49.65 -41.44 3.92
N PRO A 890 48.75 -40.44 4.00
CA PRO A 890 49.09 -39.07 4.33
C PRO A 890 49.16 -38.77 5.83
N GLU A 891 48.85 -39.72 6.71
CA GLU A 891 48.81 -39.44 8.15
C GLU A 891 50.22 -39.12 8.69
N GLY A 892 50.44 -37.86 9.09
CA GLY A 892 51.76 -37.33 9.45
C GLY A 892 52.63 -36.98 8.23
N ALA A 893 52.00 -36.54 7.13
CA ALA A 893 52.67 -36.18 5.89
C ALA A 893 53.43 -34.85 5.99
N GLY A 894 54.54 -34.78 5.24
CA GLY A 894 55.24 -33.53 4.90
C GLY A 894 55.30 -33.36 3.38
N ALA A 895 56.28 -32.60 2.88
CA ALA A 895 56.41 -32.33 1.44
C ALA A 895 56.49 -33.61 0.58
N GLY A 896 55.56 -33.77 -0.36
CA GLY A 896 55.33 -35.01 -1.11
C GLY A 896 54.05 -34.96 -1.95
N ALA A 897 53.75 -36.05 -2.66
CA ALA A 897 52.51 -36.17 -3.45
C ALA A 897 51.70 -37.39 -2.98
N TYR A 898 50.40 -37.17 -2.77
CA TYR A 898 49.48 -38.11 -2.12
C TYR A 898 48.22 -38.25 -2.98
N THR A 899 47.94 -39.46 -3.48
CA THR A 899 46.80 -39.70 -4.38
C THR A 899 45.66 -40.41 -3.64
N TYR A 900 44.46 -39.81 -3.66
CA TYR A 900 43.21 -40.41 -3.22
C TYR A 900 42.55 -41.17 -4.39
N THR A 901 41.94 -42.32 -4.11
CA THR A 901 41.29 -43.19 -5.11
C THR A 901 39.93 -43.66 -4.60
N VAL A 902 38.86 -43.29 -5.31
CA VAL A 902 37.48 -43.77 -5.08
C VAL A 902 37.17 -44.89 -6.07
N THR A 903 36.59 -45.99 -5.59
CA THR A 903 36.31 -47.19 -6.42
C THR A 903 35.00 -47.04 -7.19
N GLY A 904 34.96 -47.54 -8.42
CA GLY A 904 33.78 -47.48 -9.29
C GLY A 904 32.61 -48.35 -8.81
N ASN A 905 31.39 -47.90 -9.13
CA ASN A 905 30.10 -48.52 -8.80
C ASN A 905 29.27 -48.78 -10.08
N VAL A 906 27.93 -48.77 -10.00
CA VAL A 906 27.07 -48.93 -11.19
C VAL A 906 27.03 -47.69 -12.09
N CYS A 907 27.49 -46.54 -11.58
CA CYS A 907 27.39 -45.23 -12.24
C CYS A 907 28.68 -44.79 -12.93
N GLY A 908 29.85 -45.14 -12.38
CA GLY A 908 31.13 -44.74 -12.93
C GLY A 908 32.29 -45.71 -12.68
N ALA A 909 33.39 -45.51 -13.40
CA ALA A 909 34.66 -46.17 -13.13
C ALA A 909 35.38 -45.52 -11.93
N ASN A 910 36.50 -46.10 -11.50
CA ASN A 910 37.32 -45.50 -10.43
C ASN A 910 37.73 -44.06 -10.77
N SER A 911 37.71 -43.19 -9.76
CA SER A 911 38.13 -41.79 -9.83
C SER A 911 39.36 -41.58 -8.93
N THR A 912 40.23 -40.65 -9.30
CA THR A 912 41.51 -40.40 -8.61
C THR A 912 41.91 -38.93 -8.66
N ALA A 913 42.40 -38.39 -7.55
CA ALA A 913 42.94 -37.03 -7.45
C ALA A 913 44.15 -36.98 -6.49
N THR A 914 45.02 -36.00 -6.64
CA THR A 914 46.33 -35.94 -5.96
C THR A 914 46.59 -34.59 -5.30
N VAL A 915 46.91 -34.59 -4.01
CA VAL A 915 47.44 -33.40 -3.33
C VAL A 915 48.97 -33.42 -3.38
N THR A 916 49.59 -32.30 -3.75
CA THR A 916 51.03 -32.07 -3.63
C THR A 916 51.31 -31.10 -2.50
N VAL A 917 52.05 -31.55 -1.49
CA VAL A 917 52.46 -30.76 -0.32
C VAL A 917 53.84 -30.13 -0.57
N THR A 918 53.95 -28.83 -0.31
CA THR A 918 55.18 -28.01 -0.42
C THR A 918 55.45 -27.25 0.89
N ILE A 919 56.68 -26.77 1.09
CA ILE A 919 57.03 -25.94 2.26
C ILE A 919 57.30 -24.51 1.77
N SER A 920 56.75 -23.52 2.49
CA SER A 920 57.03 -22.09 2.26
C SER A 920 57.81 -21.47 3.42
N ASN A 921 58.58 -20.42 3.08
CA ASN A 921 59.42 -19.63 3.98
C ASN A 921 59.36 -18.16 3.51
N LEU A 922 58.14 -17.67 3.26
CA LEU A 922 57.88 -16.30 2.87
C LEU A 922 57.34 -15.53 4.10
N ASP A 923 57.56 -14.23 4.06
CA ASP A 923 57.34 -13.15 5.02
C ASP A 923 57.19 -11.96 4.06
N SER A 924 55.97 -11.43 3.91
CA SER A 924 55.53 -10.69 2.71
C SER A 924 55.30 -9.19 2.92
N ASP A 925 54.88 -8.79 4.12
CA ASP A 925 54.80 -7.41 4.62
C ASP A 925 56.10 -6.99 5.33
N GLY A 926 56.60 -7.82 6.24
CA GLY A 926 57.84 -7.64 6.99
C GLY A 926 57.71 -7.65 8.52
N ASP A 927 56.55 -8.03 9.07
CA ASP A 927 56.23 -7.96 10.52
C ASP A 927 57.01 -8.97 11.40
N THR A 928 57.75 -9.88 10.76
CA THR A 928 58.54 -11.01 11.30
C THR A 928 57.80 -12.32 11.63
N ILE A 929 56.53 -12.44 11.26
CA ILE A 929 55.80 -13.70 11.12
C ILE A 929 56.13 -14.29 9.71
N LEU A 930 55.25 -15.06 9.07
CA LEU A 930 55.54 -15.83 7.85
C LEU A 930 54.20 -16.17 7.17
N ASP A 931 53.99 -15.92 5.86
CA ASP A 931 52.68 -16.02 5.17
C ASP A 931 51.81 -17.25 5.51
N CYS A 932 52.47 -18.37 5.84
CA CYS A 932 51.85 -19.64 6.17
C CYS A 932 51.33 -19.71 7.62
N LYS A 933 51.54 -18.66 8.43
CA LYS A 933 51.27 -18.58 9.87
C LYS A 933 50.17 -17.56 10.17
N GLU A 934 50.15 -16.37 9.55
CA GLU A 934 48.98 -15.49 9.55
C GLU A 934 47.78 -16.26 8.96
N MET A 935 47.98 -16.91 7.81
CA MET A 935 46.99 -17.77 7.15
C MET A 935 46.54 -18.99 7.98
N MET A 936 47.26 -19.38 9.05
CA MET A 936 46.81 -20.41 10.00
C MET A 936 46.07 -19.84 11.21
N ASP A 937 46.46 -18.65 11.67
CA ASP A 937 45.88 -18.02 12.85
C ASP A 937 44.64 -17.15 12.50
N GLY A 938 44.49 -16.78 11.22
CA GLY A 938 43.30 -16.14 10.66
C GLY A 938 43.51 -14.70 10.17
N THR A 939 44.75 -14.23 10.08
CA THR A 939 45.12 -12.85 9.76
C THR A 939 45.74 -12.75 8.34
N ASP A 940 45.89 -11.54 7.75
CA ASP A 940 46.31 -11.35 6.35
C ASP A 940 47.86 -11.29 6.15
N PRO A 941 48.48 -12.23 5.38
CA PRO A 941 49.91 -12.24 5.01
C PRO A 941 50.50 -11.05 4.25
N PHE A 942 49.83 -9.91 4.21
CA PHE A 942 50.24 -8.72 3.44
C PHE A 942 49.95 -7.41 4.18
N ASP A 943 49.63 -7.48 5.47
CA ASP A 943 49.24 -6.35 6.32
C ASP A 943 49.92 -6.49 7.69
N ASP A 944 50.98 -5.72 7.93
CA ASP A 944 51.79 -5.82 9.15
C ASP A 944 51.06 -5.39 10.43
N CYS A 945 49.85 -4.83 10.32
CA CYS A 945 48.95 -4.56 11.44
C CYS A 945 48.06 -5.77 11.80
N ASP A 946 47.75 -6.67 10.86
CA ASP A 946 46.91 -7.86 11.10
C ASP A 946 47.76 -9.10 11.40
N SER A 947 48.27 -9.19 12.64
CA SER A 947 49.21 -10.24 13.05
C SER A 947 49.11 -10.62 14.53
N ILE A 948 49.11 -11.92 14.83
CA ILE A 948 49.12 -12.42 16.22
C ILE A 948 50.55 -12.48 16.77
N GLY A 949 51.06 -11.32 17.16
CA GLY A 949 52.29 -11.17 17.93
C GLY A 949 53.57 -11.06 17.10
N GLY A 950 53.47 -10.59 15.86
CA GLY A 950 54.59 -9.98 15.14
C GLY A 950 54.91 -8.58 15.66
N THR A 951 55.30 -7.67 14.77
CA THR A 951 55.60 -6.27 15.11
C THR A 951 55.36 -5.40 13.87
N PRO A 952 54.35 -4.52 13.89
CA PRO A 952 54.08 -3.59 12.79
C PRO A 952 55.30 -2.74 12.41
N LEU A 953 55.32 -2.26 11.17
CA LEU A 953 56.40 -1.42 10.67
C LEU A 953 56.28 -0.01 11.27
N PRO A 954 57.39 0.66 11.65
CA PRO A 954 57.36 2.02 12.25
C PRO A 954 56.85 3.15 11.33
N THR A 955 56.27 2.81 10.18
CA THR A 955 55.66 3.74 9.21
C THR A 955 54.22 3.34 8.87
N SER A 956 53.66 2.38 9.60
CA SER A 956 52.27 1.95 9.51
C SER A 956 51.44 2.72 10.53
N ASP A 957 50.13 2.70 10.30
CA ASP A 957 49.07 3.43 10.99
C ASP A 957 47.96 2.39 11.15
N CYS A 958 47.91 1.73 12.32
CA CYS A 958 47.23 0.44 12.47
C CYS A 958 45.78 0.57 12.95
N ASP A 959 45.43 1.66 13.63
CA ASP A 959 44.06 2.00 14.01
C ASP A 959 43.43 3.11 13.13
N ASN A 960 44.20 3.70 12.21
CA ASN A 960 43.78 4.60 11.13
C ASN A 960 43.38 6.00 11.64
N ASP A 961 44.22 6.58 12.49
CA ASP A 961 43.98 7.86 13.18
C ASP A 961 44.74 9.08 12.58
N ASP A 962 45.53 8.85 11.51
CA ASP A 962 46.52 9.75 10.86
C ASP A 962 47.90 9.92 11.59
N LEU A 963 48.20 9.16 12.66
CA LEU A 963 49.55 8.98 13.23
C LEU A 963 50.24 7.72 12.72
N THR A 964 51.55 7.58 12.97
CA THR A 964 52.29 6.34 12.70
C THR A 964 52.91 5.77 13.97
N GLU A 965 53.14 4.45 13.99
CA GLU A 965 53.78 3.71 15.10
C GLU A 965 55.07 4.36 15.67
N GLU A 966 55.89 5.08 14.88
CA GLU A 966 57.06 5.83 15.40
C GLU A 966 56.69 7.19 16.06
N GLU A 967 55.60 7.81 15.63
CA GLU A 967 55.06 9.08 16.16
C GLU A 967 54.22 8.84 17.41
N GLU A 968 53.38 7.81 17.40
CA GLU A 968 52.63 7.29 18.54
C GLU A 968 53.52 6.87 19.72
N ALA A 969 54.51 6.02 19.46
CA ALA A 969 55.49 5.60 20.48
C ALA A 969 56.36 6.77 21.02
N LEU A 970 56.28 7.96 20.40
CA LEU A 970 56.89 9.20 20.87
C LEU A 970 55.92 10.07 21.70
N LEU A 971 54.61 9.99 21.43
CA LEU A 971 53.53 10.68 22.15
C LEU A 971 53.13 9.93 23.42
N GLY A 972 52.92 8.61 23.31
CA GLY A 972 52.49 7.71 24.38
C GLY A 972 51.14 7.04 24.17
N THR A 973 50.57 7.14 22.97
CA THR A 973 49.31 6.53 22.51
C THR A 973 49.40 5.00 22.45
N ASP A 974 48.26 4.32 22.26
CA ASP A 974 48.16 2.87 22.12
C ASP A 974 47.82 2.52 20.65
N PRO A 975 48.79 2.09 19.80
CA PRO A 975 48.69 1.97 18.31
C PRO A 975 47.62 1.04 17.71
N MET A 976 46.64 0.64 18.49
CA MET A 976 45.57 -0.29 18.17
C MET A 976 44.21 0.26 18.67
N ASN A 977 44.16 1.56 19.01
CA ASN A 977 43.04 2.26 19.63
C ASN A 977 43.15 3.79 19.36
N PRO A 978 42.40 4.35 18.40
CA PRO A 978 42.67 5.65 17.78
C PRO A 978 42.20 6.87 18.62
N ASP A 979 42.04 6.69 19.93
CA ASP A 979 41.51 7.63 20.93
C ASP A 979 41.97 7.11 22.31
N THR A 980 43.20 7.43 22.71
CA THR A 980 43.89 6.74 23.81
C THR A 980 43.31 7.08 25.19
N ASP A 981 42.88 8.32 25.43
CA ASP A 981 42.27 8.70 26.70
C ASP A 981 40.74 8.49 26.75
N GLY A 982 40.11 8.34 25.59
CA GLY A 982 38.73 7.91 25.45
C GLY A 982 37.71 9.04 25.45
N ASP A 983 38.08 10.27 25.06
CA ASP A 983 37.16 11.40 25.01
C ASP A 983 36.40 11.60 23.68
N GLY A 984 36.71 10.82 22.65
CA GLY A 984 35.97 10.79 21.39
C GLY A 984 36.52 11.67 20.26
N VAL A 985 37.61 12.41 20.51
CA VAL A 985 38.51 12.91 19.44
C VAL A 985 39.60 11.85 19.19
N THR A 986 40.17 11.78 17.98
CA THR A 986 41.27 10.86 17.70
C THR A 986 42.64 11.47 17.97
N ASP A 987 43.63 10.67 18.37
CA ASP A 987 44.92 11.18 18.87
C ASP A 987 45.66 12.04 17.81
N GLY A 988 45.58 11.69 16.53
CA GLY A 988 46.11 12.45 15.38
C GLY A 988 45.34 13.73 15.07
N GLN A 989 44.03 13.76 15.36
CA GLN A 989 43.21 14.98 15.28
C GLN A 989 43.53 15.92 16.46
N GLU A 990 43.75 15.39 17.66
CA GLU A 990 44.22 16.13 18.84
C GLU A 990 45.63 16.74 18.63
N VAL A 991 46.57 15.96 18.10
CA VAL A 991 47.90 16.42 17.67
C VAL A 991 47.80 17.53 16.62
N THR A 992 46.78 17.49 15.76
CA THR A 992 46.49 18.52 14.76
C THR A 992 45.92 19.80 15.39
N ASP A 993 45.03 19.67 16.38
CA ASP A 993 44.41 20.79 17.11
C ASP A 993 45.33 21.42 18.17
N ASN A 994 46.37 20.70 18.61
CA ASN A 994 47.31 21.04 19.69
C ASN A 994 46.71 20.89 21.10
N THR A 995 45.88 19.87 21.28
CA THR A 995 45.45 19.31 22.58
C THR A 995 46.39 18.16 22.99
N ASP A 996 46.15 17.48 24.12
CA ASP A 996 47.04 16.43 24.68
C ASP A 996 46.28 15.09 24.75
N PRO A 997 46.56 14.10 23.86
CA PRO A 997 45.84 12.80 23.73
C PRO A 997 45.87 11.85 24.94
N MET A 998 46.27 12.37 26.10
CA MET A 998 46.48 11.70 27.37
C MET A 998 45.70 12.37 28.52
N ASP A 999 44.98 13.46 28.24
CA ASP A 999 44.20 14.24 29.20
C ASP A 999 42.76 14.42 28.67
N PRO A 1000 41.80 13.56 29.10
CA PRO A 1000 40.42 13.46 28.56
C PRO A 1000 39.53 14.69 28.81
N CYS A 1001 40.16 15.80 29.17
CA CYS A 1001 39.62 17.11 29.41
C CYS A 1001 40.32 18.22 28.59
N ASP A 1002 41.23 17.94 27.64
CA ASP A 1002 41.90 18.99 26.81
C ASP A 1002 41.29 19.19 25.40
N PHE A 1003 40.61 18.18 24.83
CA PHE A 1003 39.89 18.19 23.53
C PHE A 1003 39.12 19.43 23.05
N ILE A 1004 38.86 19.48 21.74
CA ILE A 1004 37.89 20.40 21.12
C ILE A 1004 36.54 19.67 20.93
N LEU A 1005 35.50 20.11 21.65
CA LEU A 1005 34.15 19.52 21.62
C LEU A 1005 33.53 19.45 20.21
N GLU A 1006 33.85 20.39 19.31
CA GLU A 1006 33.38 20.35 17.90
C GLU A 1006 34.00 19.21 17.06
N ASN A 1007 35.09 18.59 17.54
CA ASN A 1007 35.87 17.56 16.85
C ASN A 1007 35.68 16.14 17.43
N GLN A 1008 34.84 15.97 18.46
CA GLN A 1008 34.41 14.64 18.92
C GLN A 1008 33.66 13.93 17.78
N THR A 1009 34.32 12.95 17.16
CA THR A 1009 33.86 12.28 15.93
C THR A 1009 33.64 10.78 16.12
N ILE A 1010 34.25 10.18 17.15
CA ILE A 1010 33.89 8.85 17.63
C ILE A 1010 33.10 8.95 18.95
N ILE A 1011 32.73 7.81 19.56
CA ILE A 1011 31.86 7.79 20.74
C ILE A 1011 32.74 7.81 22.01
N PRO A 1012 32.63 8.84 22.88
CA PRO A 1012 33.40 8.89 24.12
C PRO A 1012 33.16 7.69 25.04
N THR A 1013 34.17 7.31 25.80
CA THR A 1013 34.15 6.16 26.71
C THR A 1013 33.19 6.34 27.90
N ALA A 1014 32.84 5.23 28.55
CA ALA A 1014 32.07 5.28 29.80
C ALA A 1014 32.89 5.90 30.94
N GLU A 1015 34.20 5.69 30.92
CA GLU A 1015 35.21 6.28 31.81
C GLU A 1015 35.25 7.80 31.67
N TRP A 1016 35.25 8.34 30.44
CA TRP A 1016 35.09 9.77 30.17
C TRP A 1016 33.76 10.31 30.71
N GLY A 1017 32.65 9.59 30.50
CA GLY A 1017 31.32 10.01 30.96
C GLY A 1017 31.15 10.16 32.48
N GLU A 1018 31.99 9.49 33.27
CA GLU A 1018 32.04 9.61 34.75
C GLU A 1018 33.07 10.66 35.24
N THR A 1019 33.77 11.34 34.32
CA THR A 1019 34.69 12.46 34.61
C THR A 1019 33.92 13.79 34.75
N ASP A 1020 34.53 14.78 35.40
CA ASP A 1020 34.01 16.12 35.72
C ASP A 1020 35.09 17.12 35.28
N CYS A 1021 35.07 17.52 34.00
CA CYS A 1021 36.21 18.18 33.36
C CYS A 1021 36.36 19.67 33.72
N ASP A 1022 35.26 20.37 33.98
CA ASP A 1022 35.28 21.79 34.36
C ASP A 1022 35.18 22.03 35.89
N MET A 1023 34.94 20.97 36.66
CA MET A 1023 34.91 20.90 38.13
C MET A 1023 33.66 21.54 38.76
N ASP A 1024 32.57 21.51 38.02
CA ASP A 1024 31.22 21.98 38.36
C ASP A 1024 30.46 21.08 39.37
N ASN A 1025 30.82 19.80 39.48
CA ASN A 1025 30.14 18.71 40.23
C ASN A 1025 28.97 18.01 39.50
N LEU A 1026 28.71 18.33 38.23
CA LEU A 1026 28.14 17.36 37.28
C LEU A 1026 29.24 16.38 36.80
N THR A 1027 28.92 15.55 35.81
CA THR A 1027 29.90 14.74 35.07
C THR A 1027 29.58 14.86 33.59
N ASN A 1028 30.56 14.65 32.72
CA ASN A 1028 30.43 14.88 31.28
C ASN A 1028 29.18 14.18 30.69
N ALA A 1029 28.85 12.96 31.12
CA ALA A 1029 27.62 12.27 30.72
C ALA A 1029 26.34 12.85 31.35
N GLN A 1030 26.37 13.38 32.58
CA GLN A 1030 25.25 14.09 33.17
C GLN A 1030 24.94 15.40 32.46
N GLU A 1031 25.96 16.06 31.93
CA GLU A 1031 25.88 17.34 31.23
C GLU A 1031 25.32 17.17 29.81
N ILE A 1032 25.85 16.21 29.05
CA ILE A 1032 25.26 15.79 27.76
C ILE A 1032 23.77 15.42 27.91
N ASN A 1033 23.39 14.77 29.02
CA ASN A 1033 21.98 14.45 29.31
C ASN A 1033 21.11 15.66 29.69
N ARG A 1034 21.71 16.83 29.96
CA ARG A 1034 21.03 18.11 30.23
C ARG A 1034 21.10 19.09 29.06
N GLY A 1035 22.15 19.00 28.24
CA GLY A 1035 22.49 19.96 27.20
C GLY A 1035 23.47 21.06 27.64
N THR A 1036 24.17 20.86 28.77
CA THR A 1036 25.25 21.74 29.24
C THR A 1036 26.60 21.33 28.62
N ASP A 1037 27.60 22.21 28.66
CA ASP A 1037 28.91 22.06 28.01
C ASP A 1037 29.98 21.53 29.00
N PRO A 1038 30.48 20.27 28.85
CA PRO A 1038 31.45 19.66 29.78
C PRO A 1038 32.80 20.36 29.95
N LYS A 1039 33.03 21.48 29.25
CA LYS A 1039 34.24 22.32 29.39
C LYS A 1039 33.96 23.72 29.94
N ASN A 1040 32.71 24.03 30.31
CA ASN A 1040 32.29 25.37 30.70
C ASN A 1040 31.25 25.36 31.86
N PRO A 1041 31.67 25.68 33.10
CA PRO A 1041 30.92 25.36 34.33
C PRO A 1041 29.89 26.45 34.68
N ASP A 1042 29.25 27.05 33.67
CA ASP A 1042 28.34 28.20 33.67
C ASP A 1042 27.84 28.32 32.20
N THR A 1043 27.03 27.34 31.73
CA THR A 1043 26.70 27.17 30.30
C THR A 1043 25.99 28.40 29.72
N ASP A 1044 25.09 29.01 30.48
CA ASP A 1044 24.28 30.14 30.01
C ASP A 1044 24.87 31.53 30.34
N GLY A 1045 25.92 31.60 31.17
CA GLY A 1045 26.64 32.81 31.53
C GLY A 1045 26.00 33.66 32.63
N ASP A 1046 25.07 33.10 33.42
CA ASP A 1046 24.43 33.72 34.58
C ASP A 1046 25.40 34.03 35.74
N THR A 1047 26.54 33.33 35.85
CA THR A 1047 27.50 33.35 36.98
C THR A 1047 27.13 32.49 38.21
N ILE A 1048 26.17 31.58 38.05
CA ILE A 1048 26.02 30.37 38.87
C ILE A 1048 26.52 29.17 38.04
N ASN A 1049 26.94 28.11 38.72
CA ASN A 1049 27.43 26.88 38.09
C ASN A 1049 26.27 25.92 37.78
N ASP A 1050 26.33 25.19 36.67
CA ASP A 1050 25.25 24.32 36.19
C ASP A 1050 24.87 23.22 37.21
N GLY A 1051 25.85 22.61 37.86
CA GLY A 1051 25.70 21.66 38.96
C GLY A 1051 25.17 22.29 40.25
N GLN A 1052 25.39 23.60 40.45
CA GLN A 1052 24.76 24.36 41.54
C GLN A 1052 23.29 24.66 41.22
N GLU A 1053 22.95 24.98 39.96
CA GLU A 1053 21.55 25.17 39.51
C GLU A 1053 20.75 23.86 39.67
N VAL A 1054 21.33 22.75 39.18
CA VAL A 1054 20.79 21.39 39.36
C VAL A 1054 20.61 21.01 40.83
N SER A 1055 21.48 21.52 41.73
CA SER A 1055 21.36 21.33 43.18
C SER A 1055 20.21 22.16 43.79
N ASP A 1056 20.03 23.39 43.33
CA ASP A 1056 19.00 24.32 43.79
C ASP A 1056 17.62 24.07 43.15
N ASN A 1057 17.54 23.23 42.11
CA ASN A 1057 16.37 22.91 41.27
C ASN A 1057 15.97 24.08 40.34
N THR A 1058 16.97 24.76 39.80
CA THR A 1058 16.89 25.75 38.72
C THR A 1058 17.36 25.15 37.38
N ASP A 1059 17.24 25.90 36.27
CA ASP A 1059 17.48 25.40 34.91
C ASP A 1059 18.80 25.98 34.34
N PRO A 1060 19.90 25.19 34.23
CA PRO A 1060 21.22 25.69 33.82
C PRO A 1060 21.33 26.13 32.34
N LEU A 1061 20.19 26.19 31.64
CA LEU A 1061 20.07 26.68 30.26
C LEU A 1061 19.10 27.88 30.14
N ASP A 1062 18.44 28.33 31.21
CA ASP A 1062 17.72 29.61 31.24
C ASP A 1062 18.32 30.56 32.29
N PRO A 1063 19.16 31.53 31.87
CA PRO A 1063 19.87 32.40 32.81
C PRO A 1063 18.91 33.34 33.55
N CYS A 1064 17.61 33.33 33.24
CA CYS A 1064 16.58 34.04 33.99
C CYS A 1064 16.04 33.31 35.23
N ASP A 1065 16.29 32.01 35.39
CA ASP A 1065 15.78 31.17 36.48
C ASP A 1065 16.93 30.60 37.33
N SER A 1066 17.75 31.47 37.94
CA SER A 1066 18.85 31.11 38.85
C SER A 1066 18.64 31.63 40.29
N ILE A 1067 19.24 30.99 41.30
CA ILE A 1067 19.17 31.46 42.70
C ILE A 1067 20.25 32.51 43.02
N GLY A 1068 20.14 33.66 42.36
CA GLY A 1068 20.84 34.89 42.73
C GLY A 1068 22.04 35.25 41.87
N GLY A 1069 22.15 34.63 40.69
CA GLY A 1069 23.07 35.05 39.64
C GLY A 1069 22.71 36.37 38.97
N THR A 1070 23.25 36.60 37.78
CA THR A 1070 23.16 37.87 37.05
C THR A 1070 23.15 37.61 35.53
N PRO A 1071 21.97 37.29 34.94
CA PRO A 1071 21.84 36.90 33.54
C PRO A 1071 22.58 37.84 32.56
N PRO A 1072 23.18 37.32 31.47
CA PRO A 1072 24.02 38.08 30.55
C PRO A 1072 23.44 39.39 29.99
N ASN A 1073 24.35 40.26 29.52
CA ASN A 1073 24.02 41.53 28.87
C ASN A 1073 23.30 41.33 27.53
N GLY A 1074 21.96 41.23 27.59
CA GLY A 1074 21.07 41.05 26.45
C GLY A 1074 19.82 40.25 26.81
N VAL A 1075 19.91 39.38 27.81
CA VAL A 1075 18.81 38.52 28.30
C VAL A 1075 17.79 39.35 29.09
N THR A 1076 16.50 39.25 28.76
CA THR A 1076 15.43 40.11 29.28
C THR A 1076 14.45 39.40 30.23
N CYS A 1077 14.90 39.10 31.45
CA CYS A 1077 14.07 38.53 32.51
C CYS A 1077 13.11 39.56 33.13
N GLU A 1078 11.83 39.23 33.31
CA GLU A 1078 10.89 40.08 34.06
C GLU A 1078 10.98 39.83 35.58
N ILE A 1079 10.57 40.81 36.40
CA ILE A 1079 10.46 40.64 37.86
C ILE A 1079 9.11 40.05 38.24
N TYR A 1080 9.11 39.20 39.26
CA TYR A 1080 7.89 38.72 39.93
C TYR A 1080 8.08 38.65 41.45
N VAL A 1081 6.96 38.51 42.17
CA VAL A 1081 6.97 38.36 43.64
C VAL A 1081 6.77 36.89 43.98
N GLU A 1082 7.79 36.32 44.59
CA GLU A 1082 7.83 34.92 45.03
C GLU A 1082 7.19 34.75 46.42
N SER A 1083 7.52 35.65 47.35
CA SER A 1083 6.98 35.63 48.71
C SER A 1083 6.25 36.93 49.05
N ASP A 1084 4.91 36.83 49.09
CA ASP A 1084 4.03 37.87 49.62
C ASP A 1084 3.85 37.77 51.16
N LEU A 1085 4.38 36.72 51.80
CA LEU A 1085 4.13 36.41 53.21
C LEU A 1085 5.28 36.89 54.10
N VAL A 1086 5.04 37.97 54.83
CA VAL A 1086 6.05 38.67 55.63
C VAL A 1086 5.82 38.42 57.13
N LYS A 1087 6.83 37.91 57.84
CA LYS A 1087 6.76 37.51 59.24
C LYS A 1087 7.89 38.19 60.05
N PRO A 1088 7.59 39.25 60.83
CA PRO A 1088 8.60 40.07 61.50
C PRO A 1088 9.47 39.29 62.49
N GLY A 1089 10.74 39.09 62.14
CA GLY A 1089 11.73 38.47 63.03
C GLY A 1089 11.82 36.95 62.95
N ASP A 1090 11.26 36.32 61.92
CA ASP A 1090 11.70 34.96 61.56
C ASP A 1090 13.13 34.99 60.98
N SER A 1091 13.87 33.89 61.14
CA SER A 1091 15.26 33.74 60.65
C SER A 1091 15.37 32.92 59.38
N MET A 1092 14.25 32.44 58.84
CA MET A 1092 14.13 31.78 57.54
C MET A 1092 13.12 32.57 56.70
N ASP A 1093 13.63 33.53 55.94
CA ASP A 1093 12.99 34.26 54.82
C ASP A 1093 11.59 34.84 55.05
N GLY A 1094 11.28 35.26 56.28
CA GLY A 1094 10.08 36.03 56.64
C GLY A 1094 10.03 37.47 56.08
N SER A 1095 10.66 37.73 54.94
CA SER A 1095 10.70 39.03 54.25
C SER A 1095 10.18 38.93 52.82
N PHE A 1096 9.65 40.04 52.32
CA PHE A 1096 9.12 40.16 50.96
C PHE A 1096 10.23 39.88 49.93
N LYS A 1097 10.10 38.81 49.14
CA LYS A 1097 11.11 38.36 48.17
C LYS A 1097 10.63 38.60 46.74
N ILE A 1098 11.45 39.25 45.93
CA ILE A 1098 11.14 39.68 44.56
C ILE A 1098 12.25 39.17 43.65
N ILE A 1099 11.93 38.26 42.72
CA ILE A 1099 12.91 37.71 41.78
C ILE A 1099 13.30 38.76 40.73
N ASN A 1100 14.54 38.70 40.26
CA ASN A 1100 15.15 39.60 39.27
C ASN A 1100 15.20 41.10 39.64
N ILE A 1101 14.87 41.50 40.88
CA ILE A 1101 14.83 42.93 41.28
C ILE A 1101 16.22 43.58 41.34
N GLU A 1102 17.26 42.81 41.60
CA GLU A 1102 18.67 43.23 41.64
C GLU A 1102 19.18 43.77 40.30
N ARG A 1103 18.73 43.21 39.17
CA ARG A 1103 19.08 43.66 37.80
C ARG A 1103 18.60 45.09 37.52
N TYR A 1104 17.69 45.60 38.33
CA TYR A 1104 17.15 46.95 38.25
C TYR A 1104 17.67 47.81 39.42
N PRO A 1105 18.94 48.25 39.44
CA PRO A 1105 19.51 49.01 40.56
C PRO A 1105 18.79 50.36 40.81
N ASN A 1106 18.13 50.90 39.79
CA ASN A 1106 17.28 52.09 39.87
C ASN A 1106 15.86 51.81 40.41
N ASN A 1107 15.54 50.58 40.85
CA ASN A 1107 14.21 50.23 41.33
C ASN A 1107 13.78 51.05 42.56
N LYS A 1108 12.47 51.09 42.81
CA LYS A 1108 11.86 51.65 44.01
C LYS A 1108 10.70 50.78 44.48
N VAL A 1109 10.67 50.43 45.76
CA VAL A 1109 9.57 49.68 46.37
C VAL A 1109 8.89 50.54 47.44
N GLU A 1110 7.57 50.72 47.33
CA GLU A 1110 6.74 51.48 48.27
C GLU A 1110 5.61 50.58 48.79
N ILE A 1111 5.40 50.55 50.10
CA ILE A 1111 4.41 49.66 50.75
C ILE A 1111 3.40 50.50 51.55
N TYR A 1112 2.12 50.21 51.36
CA TYR A 1112 0.97 50.96 51.85
C TYR A 1112 0.06 50.06 52.69
N ASN A 1113 -0.61 50.64 53.69
CA ASN A 1113 -1.71 49.96 54.38
C ASN A 1113 -3.04 50.08 53.60
N ARG A 1114 -4.08 49.37 54.04
CA ARG A 1114 -5.44 49.38 53.45
C ARG A 1114 -6.13 50.75 53.31
N TRP A 1115 -5.56 51.83 53.84
CA TRP A 1115 -6.07 53.20 53.67
C TRP A 1115 -5.26 54.02 52.65
N GLY A 1116 -4.38 53.36 51.88
CA GLY A 1116 -3.47 54.02 50.92
C GLY A 1116 -2.34 54.81 51.58
N VAL A 1117 -2.13 54.66 52.89
CA VAL A 1117 -1.07 55.38 53.60
C VAL A 1117 0.22 54.56 53.55
N LYS A 1118 1.25 55.13 52.93
CA LYS A 1118 2.59 54.53 52.84
C LYS A 1118 3.18 54.32 54.24
N VAL A 1119 3.56 53.08 54.53
CA VAL A 1119 4.16 52.65 55.80
C VAL A 1119 5.66 52.33 55.68
N TRP A 1120 6.15 52.03 54.47
CA TRP A 1120 7.55 51.74 54.19
C TRP A 1120 7.92 52.12 52.75
N GLU A 1121 9.17 52.52 52.51
CA GLU A 1121 9.76 52.60 51.16
C GLU A 1121 11.28 52.39 51.15
N THR A 1122 11.82 51.92 50.02
CA THR A 1122 13.25 51.97 49.71
C THR A 1122 13.49 52.29 48.22
N GLN A 1123 14.72 52.64 47.88
CA GLN A 1123 15.24 52.77 46.52
C GLN A 1123 16.44 51.83 46.39
N GLY A 1124 16.56 51.12 45.26
CA GLY A 1124 17.54 50.04 45.10
C GLY A 1124 17.24 48.90 46.08
N TYR A 1125 16.03 48.34 45.99
CA TYR A 1125 15.65 47.13 46.73
C TYR A 1125 16.58 45.98 46.33
N LYS A 1126 17.03 45.25 47.33
CA LYS A 1126 17.73 43.98 47.23
C LYS A 1126 17.21 43.02 48.29
N ASN A 1127 16.97 41.78 47.88
CA ASN A 1127 16.69 40.66 48.76
C ASN A 1127 17.80 40.51 49.81
N GLY A 1128 17.45 40.10 51.04
CA GLY A 1128 18.35 40.00 52.19
C GLY A 1128 18.89 41.34 52.78
N ILE A 1129 19.28 42.31 51.96
CA ILE A 1129 20.06 43.49 52.41
C ILE A 1129 19.17 44.64 52.92
N ASN A 1130 18.21 45.08 52.12
CA ASN A 1130 17.26 46.16 52.49
C ASN A 1130 15.79 45.77 52.25
N ALA A 1131 15.54 44.46 52.18
CA ALA A 1131 14.24 43.86 52.00
C ALA A 1131 13.23 44.26 53.10
N PHE A 1132 11.94 44.22 52.76
CA PHE A 1132 10.87 44.53 53.70
C PHE A 1132 10.55 43.32 54.60
N ASN A 1133 10.81 43.49 55.90
CA ASN A 1133 10.63 42.49 56.95
C ASN A 1133 9.48 42.84 57.92
N GLY A 1134 8.48 43.59 57.46
CA GLY A 1134 7.29 43.93 58.25
C GLY A 1134 7.47 45.04 59.29
N TYR A 1135 8.59 45.76 59.30
CA TYR A 1135 8.80 46.94 60.14
C TYR A 1135 8.60 48.23 59.33
N SER A 1136 7.79 49.16 59.85
CA SER A 1136 7.53 50.47 59.23
C SER A 1136 8.77 51.38 59.26
N ASN A 1137 9.07 52.05 58.15
CA ASN A 1137 10.09 53.11 58.10
C ASN A 1137 9.51 54.53 57.85
N GLY A 1138 8.22 54.63 57.54
CA GLY A 1138 7.48 55.88 57.35
C GLY A 1138 7.31 56.73 58.63
N ARG A 1139 6.70 57.90 58.48
CA ARG A 1139 6.57 58.92 59.56
C ARG A 1139 5.14 59.40 59.86
N THR A 1140 4.16 59.06 59.04
CA THR A 1140 2.88 59.81 58.98
C THR A 1140 1.80 59.29 59.92
N VAL A 1141 1.77 57.97 60.19
CA VAL A 1141 0.73 57.31 61.01
C VAL A 1141 1.33 56.27 61.97
N ILE A 1142 2.37 55.56 61.53
CA ILE A 1142 3.12 54.59 62.35
C ILE A 1142 4.52 55.17 62.62
N MET A 1143 5.09 54.88 63.79
CA MET A 1143 6.45 55.32 64.13
C MET A 1143 7.49 54.47 63.39
N LYS A 1144 8.53 55.10 62.85
CA LYS A 1144 9.69 54.40 62.27
C LYS A 1144 10.26 53.36 63.26
N ASN A 1145 10.63 52.20 62.71
CA ASN A 1145 11.08 51.00 63.41
C ASN A 1145 10.02 50.39 64.34
N LYS A 1146 8.73 50.59 64.05
CA LYS A 1146 7.65 49.75 64.62
C LYS A 1146 7.23 48.67 63.65
N GLU A 1147 7.25 47.45 64.17
CA GLU A 1147 6.59 46.27 63.65
C GLU A 1147 5.13 46.59 63.28
N LEU A 1148 4.69 46.12 62.11
CA LEU A 1148 3.37 46.38 61.58
C LEU A 1148 2.31 45.41 62.15
N PRO A 1149 1.05 45.85 62.34
CA PRO A 1149 -0.05 44.95 62.67
C PRO A 1149 -0.26 43.85 61.62
N THR A 1150 -0.78 42.70 62.06
CA THR A 1150 -1.23 41.60 61.20
C THR A 1150 -2.43 42.02 60.36
N GLU A 1151 -2.19 42.54 59.15
CA GLU A 1151 -3.18 42.97 58.16
C GLU A 1151 -2.61 42.77 56.74
N VAL A 1152 -3.45 42.94 55.72
CA VAL A 1152 -3.03 43.01 54.31
C VAL A 1152 -2.47 44.40 53.99
N TYR A 1153 -1.33 44.42 53.31
CA TYR A 1153 -0.66 45.61 52.80
C TYR A 1153 -0.61 45.55 51.26
N PHE A 1154 -0.36 46.68 50.62
CA PHE A 1154 -0.26 46.82 49.18
C PHE A 1154 1.13 47.34 48.80
N TYR A 1155 1.65 46.96 47.63
CA TYR A 1155 2.96 47.41 47.16
C TYR A 1155 2.91 48.03 45.76
N ASP A 1156 3.75 49.05 45.56
CA ASP A 1156 4.23 49.49 44.25
C ASP A 1156 5.71 49.07 44.12
N ILE A 1157 6.09 48.41 43.03
CA ILE A 1157 7.47 48.18 42.62
C ILE A 1157 7.67 48.89 41.28
N ARG A 1158 8.55 49.90 41.24
CA ARG A 1158 8.91 50.65 40.03
C ARG A 1158 10.32 50.31 39.62
N TYR A 1159 10.54 50.09 38.33
CA TYR A 1159 11.80 49.63 37.77
C TYR A 1159 11.93 50.10 36.32
N GLU A 1160 13.09 49.95 35.69
CA GLU A 1160 13.37 50.52 34.36
C GLU A 1160 13.91 49.46 33.41
N VAL A 1161 13.14 49.16 32.36
CA VAL A 1161 13.50 48.21 31.30
C VAL A 1161 13.70 49.02 30.01
N ASP A 1162 14.86 48.95 29.39
CA ASP A 1162 15.22 49.70 28.16
C ASP A 1162 14.93 51.22 28.23
N GLY A 1163 15.19 51.84 29.39
CA GLY A 1163 14.86 53.25 29.64
C GLY A 1163 13.36 53.56 29.79
N LYS A 1164 12.50 52.54 29.82
CA LYS A 1164 11.05 52.65 30.05
C LYS A 1164 10.74 52.27 31.51
N GLN A 1165 10.11 53.19 32.22
CA GLN A 1165 9.64 52.95 33.59
C GLN A 1165 8.47 51.96 33.59
N LYS A 1166 8.64 50.80 34.22
CA LYS A 1166 7.59 49.83 34.53
C LYS A 1166 7.12 49.95 35.98
N LEU A 1167 5.92 49.46 36.24
CA LEU A 1167 5.27 49.46 37.56
C LEU A 1167 4.55 48.11 37.75
N LEU A 1168 5.00 47.33 38.73
CA LEU A 1168 4.32 46.13 39.23
C LEU A 1168 3.62 46.48 40.55
N THR A 1169 2.34 46.11 40.69
CA THR A 1169 1.55 46.39 41.91
C THR A 1169 0.83 45.15 42.39
N GLY A 1170 0.74 44.98 43.71
CA GLY A 1170 0.02 43.85 44.31
C GLY A 1170 -0.25 44.05 45.80
N TYR A 1171 -0.46 42.93 46.49
CA TYR A 1171 -0.68 42.89 47.93
C TYR A 1171 0.28 41.90 48.60
N LEU A 1172 0.52 42.10 49.89
CA LEU A 1172 1.34 41.23 50.74
C LEU A 1172 0.68 41.07 52.11
N HIS A 1173 0.93 39.93 52.75
CA HIS A 1173 0.39 39.56 54.06
C HIS A 1173 1.46 39.74 55.14
N VAL A 1174 1.27 40.68 56.08
CA VAL A 1174 2.09 40.72 57.30
C VAL A 1174 1.42 39.83 58.35
N ILE A 1175 2.13 38.81 58.84
CA ILE A 1175 1.69 37.89 59.90
C ILE A 1175 2.56 37.99 61.15
N ARG A 1176 2.10 37.41 62.26
CA ARG A 1176 2.78 37.36 63.57
C ARG A 1176 2.83 35.92 64.08
#